data_AF-A0A670JQR5-F1
#
_entry.id   AF-A0A670JQR5-F1
#
_cell.length_a   1.000
_cell.length_b   1.000
_cell.length_c   1.000
_cell.angle_alpha   90.00
_cell.angle_beta   90.00
_cell.angle_gamma   90.00
#
_symmetry.space_group_name_H-M   'P 1'
#
loop_
_entity.id
_entity.type
_entity.pdbx_description
1 polymer ?
#
loop_
_entity_poly.entity_id
_entity_poly.type
_entity_poly.pdbx_seq_one_letter_code
_entity_poly.pdbx_strand_id
1 'polypeptide(L)'
;MNLTIFSPPSGDSSRIVFSFHRKGVQNYDTFLLSKDGATLYVGARDAILALDIGSPDSIRLKGEILWGPTATKKVECVFKKKSNETECFNFIRVLVQLNDTHLYACGTYAFSPTCTYVDLENFTLATDVNGKPLLLEGKGICPFDPQHQNTAIVVDGELYTGTRNNFQGNEAIITRTLGSRTVLKTDNWLHGDAAFVASFNIPVDDKVYFFFGETAKEFDFFEKLTVSRVARVCKNDVGGDKVLQRKWTTFLKAQLSCTQQGQFPYTVIQHMFALPQPGGGADFYGVFGSQWQAGNLGSSAVCAFRHDAIKKAFDGKYKELNKDCSRWMTYNGQAMNPRPGSCSVGPSSDKALTFMKDHYLMDEKIEPTHNQPLLVKQNVKYTRIVVHQTQNSLGHPYNVMFLGTDKGALHKAVVVGTEAHIIEEIQLFEKPEAVQNLLLSPEKGILYVGYSTGVLQVPLANCSIYTTCANCVLARDPYCGWDGQFLLSCLLFVPRNDLVQNIETGKPDPGCQPKSGIGRAIPRTRNGPESSLLTIMTASFNTMVRLPCPQASALANYSWNYPDRKIPDRLILEDDKALVIIVHEETLGLYECWASENGYQQSVARYHVRTHDSPARVDRARESYADGEPVGEYRSYWVQFVTVTVLLSMTLAVVVALAFFSYHDKLKARSKVQGCSSLPDASKASGQEKVPLNSSQIPPQSSEYQISLSTTVVLF
;
A
#
# COMPACT_ATOMS: atom_id res chain seq x y z
N MET A 1 -0.13 -13.34 -11.94
CA MET A 1 1.24 -12.92 -11.58
C MET A 1 1.51 -13.40 -10.18
N ASN A 2 2.46 -14.32 -10.08
CA ASN A 2 2.69 -15.11 -8.88
C ASN A 2 3.66 -14.32 -7.96
N LEU A 3 3.45 -14.43 -6.65
CA LEU A 3 4.11 -13.68 -5.57
C LEU A 3 5.33 -14.40 -4.97
N THR A 4 6.56 -13.89 -5.09
CA THR A 4 7.67 -14.32 -4.22
C THR A 4 7.56 -13.49 -2.97
N ILE A 5 6.89 -14.04 -1.97
CA ILE A 5 6.83 -13.41 -0.67
C ILE A 5 7.76 -14.19 0.25
N PHE A 6 8.93 -13.62 0.52
CA PHE A 6 9.63 -13.84 1.76
C PHE A 6 8.97 -12.94 2.81
N SER A 7 7.91 -13.45 3.47
CA SER A 7 7.26 -12.77 4.59
C SER A 7 7.84 -13.29 5.89
N PRO A 8 8.84 -12.64 6.49
CA PRO A 8 9.08 -12.83 7.89
C PRO A 8 7.85 -12.33 8.68
N PRO A 9 7.42 -13.03 9.75
CA PRO A 9 6.32 -12.56 10.58
C PRO A 9 6.62 -11.18 11.17
N SER A 10 5.56 -10.41 11.47
CA SER A 10 5.68 -9.15 12.22
C SER A 10 6.48 -9.38 13.50
N GLY A 11 7.62 -8.71 13.65
CA GLY A 11 8.53 -8.90 14.79
C GLY A 11 9.69 -9.86 14.55
N ASP A 12 9.98 -10.27 13.31
CA ASP A 12 11.23 -10.96 13.01
C ASP A 12 12.44 -10.07 13.32
N SER A 13 13.28 -10.53 14.25
CA SER A 13 14.49 -9.85 14.71
C SER A 13 15.56 -9.68 13.62
N SER A 14 15.35 -10.26 12.43
CA SER A 14 16.25 -10.19 11.29
C SER A 14 16.23 -8.85 10.53
N ARG A 15 15.19 -8.01 10.70
CA ARG A 15 15.07 -6.70 10.00
C ARG A 15 14.96 -5.54 10.99
N ILE A 16 16.07 -4.82 11.14
CA ILE A 16 16.11 -3.60 11.95
C ILE A 16 15.47 -2.46 11.13
N VAL A 17 14.27 -2.04 11.52
CA VAL A 17 13.61 -0.83 11.01
C VAL A 17 13.72 0.25 12.08
N PHE A 18 14.27 1.40 11.73
CA PHE A 18 14.34 2.52 12.66
C PHE A 18 13.09 3.39 12.54
N SER A 19 12.46 3.68 13.68
CA SER A 19 11.26 4.52 13.73
C SER A 19 11.53 5.80 14.50
N PHE A 20 11.01 6.91 13.99
CA PHE A 20 10.92 8.18 14.70
C PHE A 20 9.46 8.54 14.95
N HIS A 21 9.14 8.92 16.18
CA HIS A 21 7.84 9.47 16.54
C HIS A 21 8.01 10.61 17.55
N ARG A 22 7.13 11.60 17.48
CA ARG A 22 7.09 12.75 18.40
C ARG A 22 5.74 12.81 19.10
N LYS A 23 5.75 12.84 20.44
CA LYS A 23 4.54 12.93 21.26
C LYS A 23 3.75 14.19 20.92
N GLY A 24 2.46 14.03 20.60
CA GLY A 24 1.57 15.14 20.27
C GLY A 24 1.53 15.52 18.78
N VAL A 25 2.41 14.94 17.95
CA VAL A 25 2.46 15.17 16.50
C VAL A 25 1.91 13.95 15.77
N GLN A 26 1.10 14.18 14.74
CA GLN A 26 0.43 13.15 13.92
C GLN A 26 0.49 13.54 12.44
N ASN A 27 0.16 12.62 11.53
CA ASN A 27 0.05 12.81 10.08
C ASN A 27 1.36 13.27 9.41
N TYR A 28 2.36 12.40 9.38
CA TYR A 28 3.69 12.69 8.81
C TYR A 28 3.64 12.54 7.28
N ASP A 29 2.91 13.46 6.64
CA ASP A 29 2.42 13.29 5.26
C ASP A 29 3.32 13.94 4.20
N THR A 30 4.13 14.95 4.57
CA THR A 30 4.89 15.78 3.62
C THR A 30 6.38 15.71 3.91
N PHE A 31 7.19 15.22 2.97
CA PHE A 31 8.64 15.07 3.12
C PHE A 31 9.41 15.97 2.16
N LEU A 32 10.53 16.52 2.63
CA LEU A 32 11.52 17.22 1.83
C LEU A 32 12.92 16.86 2.34
N LEU A 33 13.76 16.34 1.45
CA LEU A 33 15.17 16.07 1.76
C LEU A 33 15.99 17.35 1.55
N SER A 34 16.89 17.67 2.48
CA SER A 34 17.86 18.76 2.32
C SER A 34 18.82 18.47 1.16
N LYS A 35 19.43 19.53 0.61
CA LYS A 35 20.36 19.41 -0.53
C LYS A 35 21.60 18.55 -0.23
N ASP A 36 22.06 18.54 1.02
CA ASP A 36 23.18 17.72 1.49
C ASP A 36 22.76 16.29 1.87
N GLY A 37 21.47 15.96 1.77
CA GLY A 37 20.91 14.67 2.14
C GLY A 37 20.94 14.36 3.64
N ALA A 38 21.43 15.27 4.50
CA ALA A 38 21.64 15.02 5.92
C ALA A 38 20.42 15.30 6.81
N THR A 39 19.47 16.11 6.34
CA THR A 39 18.27 16.49 7.08
C THR A 39 17.01 16.12 6.29
N LEU A 40 16.07 15.42 6.95
CA LEU A 40 14.73 15.20 6.45
C LEU A 40 13.77 16.21 7.11
N TYR A 41 13.23 17.12 6.32
CA TYR A 41 12.17 18.01 6.77
C TYR A 41 10.82 17.31 6.62
N VAL A 42 10.01 17.34 7.68
CA VAL A 42 8.71 16.67 7.73
C VAL A 42 7.63 17.66 8.11
N GLY A 43 6.68 17.86 7.19
CA GLY A 43 5.42 18.54 7.46
C GLY A 43 4.41 17.58 8.06
N ALA A 44 3.92 17.89 9.25
CA ALA A 44 2.97 17.08 10.00
C ALA A 44 1.71 17.89 10.39
N ARG A 45 0.84 17.33 11.23
CA ARG A 45 -0.28 18.08 11.84
C ARG A 45 0.25 19.02 12.92
N ASP A 46 -0.03 20.31 12.76
CA ASP A 46 0.37 21.43 13.60
C ASP A 46 1.88 21.59 13.79
N ALA A 47 2.72 20.91 13.00
CA ALA A 47 4.17 20.93 13.19
C ALA A 47 4.97 20.79 11.90
N ILE A 48 6.15 21.40 11.88
CA ILE A 48 7.22 21.14 10.92
C ILE A 48 8.43 20.64 11.71
N LEU A 49 8.99 19.51 11.32
CA LEU A 49 10.13 18.88 11.98
C LEU A 49 11.35 18.90 11.07
N ALA A 50 12.53 19.11 11.65
CA ALA A 50 13.80 18.81 11.02
C ALA A 50 14.40 17.57 11.71
N LEU A 51 14.58 16.50 10.95
CA LEU A 51 15.13 15.25 11.44
C LEU A 51 16.55 15.09 10.89
N ASP A 52 17.53 14.97 11.78
CA ASP A 52 18.88 14.54 11.42
C ASP A 52 18.85 13.06 11.02
N ILE A 53 19.27 12.81 9.78
CA ILE A 53 19.37 11.51 9.15
C ILE A 53 20.79 11.27 8.62
N GLY A 54 21.79 12.01 9.13
CA GLY A 54 23.19 11.89 8.71
C GLY A 54 23.74 10.47 8.86
N SER A 55 23.27 9.73 9.87
CA SER A 55 23.62 8.32 10.08
C SER A 55 22.54 7.39 9.50
N PRO A 56 22.92 6.29 8.81
CA PRO A 56 21.96 5.34 8.22
C PRO A 56 21.21 4.49 9.26
N ASP A 57 21.59 4.55 10.54
CA ASP A 57 21.02 3.72 11.60
C ASP A 57 20.32 4.54 12.71
N SER A 58 20.00 5.82 12.45
CA SER A 58 19.27 6.63 13.43
C SER A 58 18.57 7.82 12.80
N ILE A 59 17.37 8.10 13.30
CA ILE A 59 16.65 9.35 13.04
C ILE A 59 16.59 10.15 14.35
N ARG A 60 17.09 11.39 14.35
CA ARG A 60 17.11 12.25 15.55
C ARG A 60 16.42 13.58 15.28
N LEU A 61 15.70 14.11 16.27
CA LEU A 61 15.08 15.43 16.15
C LEU A 61 16.17 16.51 16.23
N LYS A 62 16.31 17.32 15.18
CA LYS A 62 17.20 18.49 15.13
C LYS A 62 16.47 19.78 15.48
N GLY A 63 15.22 19.92 15.04
CA GLY A 63 14.40 21.11 15.30
C GLY A 63 12.91 20.84 15.13
N GLU A 64 12.08 21.62 15.82
CA GLU A 64 10.62 21.50 15.81
C GLU A 64 9.98 22.89 15.81
N ILE A 65 9.07 23.11 14.87
CA ILE A 65 8.23 24.31 14.81
C ILE A 65 6.80 23.86 15.04
N LEU A 66 6.20 24.32 16.13
CA LEU A 66 4.77 24.17 16.38
C LEU A 66 4.01 25.29 15.68
N TRP A 67 3.21 24.93 14.68
CA TRP A 67 2.47 25.85 13.84
C TRP A 67 1.00 25.43 13.73
N GLY A 68 0.28 25.52 14.84
CA GLY A 68 -1.16 25.28 14.89
C GLY A 68 -2.01 26.52 14.59
N PRO A 69 -3.30 26.34 14.26
CA PRO A 69 -4.23 27.45 14.06
C PRO A 69 -4.57 28.15 15.37
N THR A 70 -4.78 29.47 15.30
CA THR A 70 -5.20 30.26 16.46
C THR A 70 -6.57 29.81 16.98
N ALA A 71 -6.87 30.11 18.25
CA ALA A 71 -8.16 29.78 18.85
C ALA A 71 -9.34 30.34 18.04
N THR A 72 -9.22 31.57 17.54
CA THR A 72 -10.22 32.20 16.68
C THR A 72 -10.45 31.40 15.40
N LYS A 73 -9.37 30.96 14.73
CA LYS A 73 -9.48 30.16 13.50
C LYS A 73 -10.09 28.78 13.75
N LYS A 74 -9.79 28.15 14.89
CA LYS A 74 -10.46 26.91 15.29
C LYS A 74 -11.96 27.11 15.49
N VAL A 75 -12.38 28.18 16.17
CA VAL A 75 -13.80 28.51 16.36
C VAL A 75 -14.50 28.78 15.03
N GLU A 76 -13.88 29.54 14.12
CA GLU A 76 -14.40 29.78 12.77
C GLU A 76 -14.58 28.47 11.98
N CYS A 77 -13.61 27.55 12.06
CA CYS A 77 -13.67 26.25 11.41
C CYS A 77 -14.83 25.39 11.94
N VAL A 78 -14.97 25.30 13.26
CA VAL A 78 -16.07 24.57 13.91
C VAL A 78 -17.43 25.19 13.59
N PHE A 79 -17.52 26.52 13.53
CA PHE A 79 -18.73 27.23 13.10
C PHE A 79 -19.15 26.85 11.67
N LYS A 80 -18.17 26.56 10.80
CA LYS A 80 -18.41 26.01 9.45
C LYS A 80 -18.69 24.49 9.44
N LYS A 81 -19.06 23.91 10.59
CA LYS A 81 -19.44 22.49 10.79
C LYS A 81 -18.33 21.49 10.50
N LYS A 82 -17.07 21.90 10.64
CA LYS A 82 -15.90 21.00 10.53
C LYS A 82 -15.52 20.45 11.92
N SER A 83 -14.95 19.24 11.94
CA SER A 83 -14.62 18.53 13.17
C SER A 83 -13.45 19.17 13.91
N ASN A 84 -13.66 19.51 15.19
CA ASN A 84 -12.60 20.02 16.05
C ASN A 84 -11.54 18.95 16.40
N GLU A 85 -11.89 17.67 16.28
CA GLU A 85 -11.04 16.54 16.69
C GLU A 85 -10.20 15.97 15.54
N THR A 86 -10.58 16.24 14.29
CA THR A 86 -9.91 15.64 13.12
C THR A 86 -9.58 16.65 12.01
N GLU A 87 -10.35 17.73 11.85
CA GLU A 87 -10.30 18.59 10.66
C GLU A 87 -9.73 20.00 10.95
N CYS A 88 -10.06 20.59 12.10
CA CYS A 88 -9.71 21.97 12.46
C CYS A 88 -8.28 22.13 13.02
N PHE A 89 -7.31 21.53 12.33
CA PHE A 89 -5.87 21.67 12.60
C PHE A 89 -5.14 22.24 11.39
N ASN A 90 -3.85 22.52 11.54
CA ASN A 90 -2.99 22.89 10.44
C ASN A 90 -2.26 21.66 9.90
N PHE A 91 -2.69 21.12 8.77
CA PHE A 91 -1.98 20.03 8.11
C PHE A 91 -1.00 20.64 7.11
N ILE A 92 0.30 20.40 7.28
CA ILE A 92 1.31 20.90 6.36
C ILE A 92 1.24 20.11 5.05
N ARG A 93 0.98 20.81 3.94
CA ARG A 93 0.71 20.24 2.62
C ARG A 93 1.69 20.73 1.55
N VAL A 94 2.38 21.84 1.80
CA VAL A 94 3.46 22.33 0.94
C VAL A 94 4.67 22.54 1.83
N LEU A 95 5.79 21.94 1.43
CA LEU A 95 7.09 22.13 2.06
C LEU A 95 8.15 22.01 0.97
N VAL A 96 8.72 23.15 0.58
CA VAL A 96 9.66 23.23 -0.54
C VAL A 96 10.88 24.06 -0.17
N GLN A 97 12.04 23.72 -0.72
CA GLN A 97 13.24 24.52 -0.59
C GLN A 97 13.10 25.78 -1.47
N LEU A 98 13.15 26.97 -0.88
CA LEU A 98 13.08 28.22 -1.62
C LEU A 98 14.47 28.68 -2.07
N ASN A 99 15.41 28.71 -1.13
CA ASN A 99 16.82 29.05 -1.35
C ASN A 99 17.67 28.33 -0.28
N ASP A 100 18.97 28.61 -0.17
CA ASP A 100 19.85 27.90 0.78
C ASP A 100 19.57 28.20 2.26
N THR A 101 18.86 29.29 2.54
CA THR A 101 18.60 29.80 3.91
C THR A 101 17.15 29.60 4.37
N HIS A 102 16.21 29.43 3.43
CA HIS A 102 14.79 29.41 3.73
C HIS A 102 14.04 28.27 3.03
N LEU A 103 13.08 27.67 3.74
CA LEU A 103 12.00 26.87 3.16
C LEU A 103 10.75 27.73 2.99
N TYR A 104 9.87 27.31 2.10
CA TYR A 104 8.51 27.81 1.99
C TYR A 104 7.54 26.71 2.41
N ALA A 105 6.66 27.02 3.37
CA ALA A 105 5.72 26.06 3.93
C ALA A 105 4.29 26.60 3.89
N CYS A 106 3.34 25.72 3.60
CA CYS A 106 1.91 26.02 3.72
C CYS A 106 1.14 24.86 4.33
N GLY A 107 0.10 25.19 5.09
CA GLY A 107 -0.83 24.20 5.61
C GLY A 107 -2.28 24.66 5.57
N THR A 108 -3.19 23.72 5.83
CA THR A 108 -4.64 23.92 5.75
C THR A 108 -5.16 24.94 6.77
N TYR A 109 -4.43 25.10 7.88
CA TYR A 109 -4.66 26.06 8.97
C TYR A 109 -6.15 26.20 9.36
N ALA A 110 -6.79 25.07 9.68
CA ALA A 110 -8.21 24.96 10.00
C ALA A 110 -9.14 25.54 8.90
N PHE A 111 -9.01 25.03 7.67
CA PHE A 111 -9.78 25.50 6.50
C PHE A 111 -9.58 27.00 6.22
N SER A 112 -8.38 27.51 6.48
CA SER A 112 -7.96 28.87 6.16
C SER A 112 -6.51 28.84 5.67
N PRO A 113 -6.23 28.25 4.49
CA PRO A 113 -4.87 27.96 4.02
C PRO A 113 -3.92 29.13 4.24
N THR A 114 -2.82 28.85 4.93
CA THR A 114 -1.84 29.86 5.35
C THR A 114 -0.44 29.37 5.01
N CYS A 115 0.39 30.29 4.53
CA CYS A 115 1.77 30.04 4.16
C CYS A 115 2.75 30.87 4.99
N THR A 116 4.01 30.47 5.03
CA THR A 116 5.08 31.17 5.74
C THR A 116 6.45 30.75 5.19
N TYR A 117 7.49 31.47 5.59
CA TYR A 117 8.88 31.08 5.34
C TYR A 117 9.47 30.48 6.63
N VAL A 118 10.30 29.45 6.48
CA VAL A 118 11.03 28.84 7.59
C VAL A 118 12.51 29.18 7.43
N ASP A 119 13.07 29.88 8.41
CA ASP A 119 14.50 30.14 8.50
C ASP A 119 15.24 28.85 8.89
N LEU A 120 16.25 28.47 8.12
CA LEU A 120 16.97 27.21 8.31
C LEU A 120 18.12 27.29 9.34
N GLU A 121 18.62 28.49 9.66
CA GLU A 121 19.71 28.66 10.61
C GLU A 121 19.22 28.33 12.03
N ASN A 122 18.09 28.94 12.41
CA ASN A 122 17.50 28.76 13.75
C ASN A 122 16.30 27.81 13.76
N PHE A 123 15.85 27.36 12.58
CA PHE A 123 14.65 26.52 12.41
C PHE A 123 13.40 27.15 13.05
N THR A 124 13.12 28.39 12.68
CA THR A 124 11.99 29.18 13.18
C THR A 124 11.14 29.72 12.03
N LEU A 125 9.90 30.11 12.32
CA LEU A 125 9.09 30.86 11.36
C LEU A 125 9.71 32.25 11.17
N ALA A 126 9.83 32.67 9.92
CA ALA A 126 10.22 34.04 9.60
C ALA A 126 9.24 35.03 10.26
N THR A 127 9.76 36.16 10.72
CA THR A 127 8.98 37.18 11.43
C THR A 127 8.81 38.45 10.60
N ASP A 128 7.73 39.18 10.87
CA ASP A 128 7.49 40.51 10.32
C ASP A 128 8.31 41.58 11.07
N VAL A 129 8.18 42.84 10.64
CA VAL A 129 8.87 43.99 11.25
C VAL A 129 8.54 44.20 12.74
N ASN A 130 7.47 43.59 13.25
CA ASN A 130 7.06 43.66 14.65
C ASN A 130 7.45 42.41 15.45
N GLY A 131 8.23 41.50 14.87
CA GLY A 131 8.66 40.25 15.49
C GLY A 131 7.56 39.18 15.58
N LYS A 132 6.43 39.35 14.89
CA LYS A 132 5.36 38.33 14.84
C LYS A 132 5.61 37.36 13.67
N PRO A 133 5.13 36.10 13.74
CA PRO A 133 5.24 35.19 12.60
C PRO A 133 4.66 35.79 11.32
N LEU A 134 5.44 35.79 10.25
CA LEU A 134 5.05 36.27 8.93
C LEU A 134 4.14 35.23 8.28
N LEU A 135 2.85 35.49 8.30
CA LEU A 135 1.82 34.63 7.71
C LEU A 135 1.28 35.24 6.42
N LEU A 136 1.22 34.43 5.37
CA LEU A 136 0.78 34.79 4.04
C LEU A 136 -0.51 34.03 3.68
N GLU A 137 -1.35 34.61 2.82
CA GLU A 137 -2.54 33.94 2.30
C GLU A 137 -2.14 32.73 1.43
N GLY A 138 -2.64 31.54 1.77
CA GLY A 138 -2.32 30.28 1.09
C GLY A 138 -3.34 29.82 0.06
N LYS A 139 -4.35 30.65 -0.26
CA LYS A 139 -5.40 30.30 -1.23
C LYS A 139 -4.81 30.05 -2.62
N GLY A 140 -5.14 28.91 -3.22
CA GLY A 140 -4.60 28.48 -4.52
C GLY A 140 -3.19 27.88 -4.46
N ILE A 141 -2.55 27.89 -3.29
CA ILE A 141 -1.25 27.28 -3.03
C ILE A 141 -1.41 25.98 -2.23
N CYS A 142 -2.30 26.01 -1.23
CA CYS A 142 -2.55 24.93 -0.29
C CYS A 142 -4.07 24.64 -0.19
N PRO A 143 -4.49 23.38 -0.04
CA PRO A 143 -5.91 23.04 0.06
C PRO A 143 -6.53 23.51 1.38
N PHE A 144 -7.83 23.75 1.36
CA PHE A 144 -8.62 24.03 2.58
C PHE A 144 -8.85 22.77 3.42
N ASP A 145 -9.27 21.69 2.76
CA ASP A 145 -9.58 20.40 3.40
C ASP A 145 -8.31 19.53 3.45
N PRO A 146 -7.97 18.94 4.61
CA PRO A 146 -6.82 18.04 4.70
C PRO A 146 -6.96 16.78 3.85
N GLN A 147 -8.16 16.37 3.43
CA GLN A 147 -8.32 15.20 2.56
C GLN A 147 -8.04 15.49 1.08
N HIS A 148 -8.02 16.77 0.67
CA HIS A 148 -7.72 17.14 -0.70
C HIS A 148 -6.21 17.04 -0.97
N GLN A 149 -5.88 16.29 -2.02
CA GLN A 149 -4.51 16.17 -2.50
C GLN A 149 -4.04 17.47 -3.17
N ASN A 150 -2.74 17.70 -3.12
CA ASN A 150 -2.08 18.83 -3.76
C ASN A 150 -0.68 18.44 -4.23
N THR A 151 -0.10 19.29 -5.08
CA THR A 151 1.31 19.19 -5.45
C THR A 151 1.91 20.58 -5.56
N ALA A 152 3.20 20.69 -5.28
CA ALA A 152 3.95 21.93 -5.36
C ALA A 152 5.41 21.66 -5.74
N ILE A 153 5.97 22.51 -6.58
CA ILE A 153 7.38 22.46 -6.99
C ILE A 153 7.91 23.88 -7.22
N VAL A 154 9.15 24.12 -6.82
CA VAL A 154 9.86 25.37 -7.12
C VAL A 154 10.72 25.16 -8.37
N VAL A 155 10.54 26.03 -9.37
CA VAL A 155 11.26 25.99 -10.64
C VAL A 155 11.70 27.39 -10.98
N ASP A 156 13.01 27.58 -11.19
CA ASP A 156 13.60 28.89 -11.52
C ASP A 156 13.22 30.02 -10.55
N GLY A 157 13.09 29.68 -9.26
CA GLY A 157 12.70 30.61 -8.20
C GLY A 157 11.20 30.92 -8.11
N GLU A 158 10.36 30.32 -8.96
CA GLU A 158 8.91 30.50 -8.95
C GLU A 158 8.22 29.24 -8.41
N LEU A 159 7.15 29.41 -7.65
CA LEU A 159 6.38 28.29 -7.07
C LEU A 159 5.22 27.91 -7.99
N TYR A 160 5.21 26.66 -8.42
CA TYR A 160 4.14 26.06 -9.20
C TYR A 160 3.30 25.16 -8.29
N THR A 161 1.98 25.35 -8.26
CA THR A 161 1.08 24.56 -7.41
C THR A 161 -0.11 24.02 -8.19
N GLY A 162 -0.58 22.82 -7.81
CA GLY A 162 -1.87 22.26 -8.21
C GLY A 162 -2.66 21.89 -6.97
N THR A 163 -3.83 22.49 -6.76
CA THR A 163 -4.67 22.26 -5.57
C THR A 163 -6.14 22.66 -5.79
N ARG A 164 -6.95 22.61 -4.72
CA ARG A 164 -8.32 23.16 -4.71
C ARG A 164 -8.33 24.58 -4.13
N ASN A 165 -9.00 25.49 -4.83
CA ASN A 165 -8.95 26.93 -4.61
C ASN A 165 -9.97 27.46 -3.58
N ASN A 166 -10.97 26.66 -3.20
CA ASN A 166 -12.06 27.11 -2.35
C ASN A 166 -12.41 26.14 -1.22
N PHE A 167 -13.20 26.63 -0.27
CA PHE A 167 -13.60 25.89 0.93
C PHE A 167 -14.45 24.65 0.60
N GLN A 168 -15.33 24.75 -0.40
CA GLN A 168 -16.18 23.65 -0.85
C GLN A 168 -15.40 22.54 -1.55
N GLY A 169 -14.17 22.84 -2.00
CA GLY A 169 -13.35 21.92 -2.76
C GLY A 169 -13.95 21.58 -4.12
N ASN A 170 -14.63 22.48 -4.81
CA ASN A 170 -15.20 22.22 -6.14
C ASN A 170 -14.58 23.08 -7.24
N GLU A 171 -13.46 23.73 -6.93
CA GLU A 171 -12.69 24.55 -7.87
C GLU A 171 -11.23 24.12 -7.83
N ALA A 172 -10.77 23.40 -8.84
CA ALA A 172 -9.37 23.03 -9.00
C ALA A 172 -8.59 24.14 -9.71
N ILE A 173 -7.32 24.32 -9.34
CA ILE A 173 -6.48 25.38 -9.88
C ILE A 173 -5.03 24.92 -10.01
N ILE A 174 -4.37 25.33 -11.09
CA ILE A 174 -2.90 25.32 -11.21
C ILE A 174 -2.41 26.76 -11.26
N THR A 175 -1.45 27.12 -10.41
CA THR A 175 -0.92 28.50 -10.32
C THR A 175 0.60 28.57 -10.38
N ARG A 176 1.13 29.73 -10.76
CA ARG A 176 2.53 30.12 -10.56
C ARG A 176 2.61 31.42 -9.77
N THR A 177 3.32 31.38 -8.65
CA THR A 177 3.46 32.48 -7.68
C THR A 177 4.92 32.64 -7.22
N LEU A 178 5.17 33.51 -6.24
CA LEU A 178 6.45 33.82 -5.61
C LEU A 178 7.58 34.36 -6.52
N GLY A 179 7.38 34.40 -7.83
CA GLY A 179 8.28 35.04 -8.79
C GLY A 179 8.10 36.56 -8.90
N SER A 180 9.02 37.22 -9.60
CA SER A 180 8.91 38.64 -9.97
C SER A 180 7.93 38.89 -11.13
N ARG A 181 7.52 37.83 -11.83
CA ARG A 181 6.61 37.87 -12.96
C ARG A 181 5.15 37.94 -12.52
N THR A 182 4.27 38.18 -13.48
CA THR A 182 2.82 38.14 -13.25
C THR A 182 2.40 36.74 -12.80
N VAL A 183 1.59 36.69 -11.73
CA VAL A 183 0.96 35.47 -11.24
C VAL A 183 0.02 34.90 -12.32
N LEU A 184 0.22 33.64 -12.68
CA LEU A 184 -0.61 32.93 -13.65
C LEU A 184 -1.44 31.86 -12.96
N LYS A 185 -2.65 31.66 -13.49
CA LYS A 185 -3.56 30.61 -13.04
C LYS A 185 -4.34 29.97 -14.20
N THR A 186 -4.89 28.79 -13.98
CA THR A 186 -5.78 28.14 -14.94
C THR A 186 -7.09 28.91 -15.12
N ASP A 187 -7.65 28.85 -16.34
CA ASP A 187 -9.06 29.15 -16.59
C ASP A 187 -9.94 27.96 -16.16
N ASN A 188 -11.18 27.89 -16.65
CA ASN A 188 -12.14 26.80 -16.42
C ASN A 188 -11.81 25.48 -17.16
N TRP A 189 -10.53 25.11 -17.26
CA TRP A 189 -10.04 23.95 -18.03
C TRP A 189 -9.93 22.66 -17.21
N LEU A 190 -9.90 22.78 -15.89
CA LEU A 190 -9.89 21.66 -14.97
C LEU A 190 -11.31 21.33 -14.54
N HIS A 191 -11.64 20.06 -14.34
CA HIS A 191 -12.87 19.72 -13.64
C HIS A 191 -12.73 20.08 -12.15
N GLY A 192 -13.84 20.43 -11.49
CA GLY A 192 -13.83 20.92 -10.10
C GLY A 192 -13.35 19.91 -9.07
N ASP A 193 -13.33 18.63 -9.43
CA ASP A 193 -12.89 17.52 -8.61
C ASP A 193 -11.46 17.04 -8.91
N ALA A 194 -10.67 17.80 -9.68
CA ALA A 194 -9.32 17.37 -10.00
C ALA A 194 -8.49 17.13 -8.72
N ALA A 195 -7.82 15.98 -8.66
CA ALA A 195 -7.02 15.51 -7.54
C ALA A 195 -5.57 15.36 -7.98
N PHE A 196 -4.72 16.28 -7.53
CA PHE A 196 -3.32 16.36 -7.94
C PHE A 196 -2.44 15.41 -7.16
N VAL A 197 -1.64 14.61 -7.86
CA VAL A 197 -0.78 13.59 -7.25
C VAL A 197 0.71 13.91 -7.33
N ALA A 198 1.14 14.67 -8.35
CA ALA A 198 2.55 15.02 -8.54
C ALA A 198 2.74 16.18 -9.53
N SER A 199 3.90 16.84 -9.44
CA SER A 199 4.39 17.80 -10.42
C SER A 199 5.89 17.64 -10.60
N PHE A 200 6.37 17.84 -11.83
CA PHE A 200 7.77 17.60 -12.19
C PHE A 200 8.31 18.68 -13.12
N ASN A 201 9.58 19.03 -12.88
CA ASN A 201 10.41 19.81 -13.77
C ASN A 201 11.49 18.88 -14.36
N ILE A 202 11.51 18.77 -15.68
CA ILE A 202 12.55 18.02 -16.38
C ILE A 202 13.63 19.04 -16.81
N PRO A 203 14.89 18.94 -16.35
CA PRO A 203 15.88 20.00 -16.53
C PRO A 203 16.12 20.45 -17.98
N VAL A 204 16.06 19.51 -18.93
CA VAL A 204 16.25 19.76 -20.37
C VAL A 204 14.99 20.26 -21.10
N ASP A 205 13.86 20.37 -20.40
CA ASP A 205 12.58 20.79 -20.97
C ASP A 205 12.20 22.17 -20.43
N ASP A 206 11.53 22.98 -21.24
CA ASP A 206 11.09 24.34 -20.88
C ASP A 206 9.69 24.35 -20.24
N LYS A 207 9.27 23.20 -19.69
CA LYS A 207 7.90 22.95 -19.22
C LYS A 207 7.86 22.40 -17.81
N VAL A 208 6.73 22.63 -17.15
CA VAL A 208 6.37 22.00 -15.88
C VAL A 208 5.17 21.10 -16.12
N TYR A 209 5.25 19.86 -15.63
CA TYR A 209 4.22 18.84 -15.80
C TYR A 209 3.43 18.65 -14.51
N PHE A 210 2.12 18.43 -14.62
CA PHE A 210 1.20 18.18 -13.50
C PHE A 210 0.41 16.90 -13.77
N PHE A 211 0.37 16.01 -12.78
CA PHE A 211 -0.33 14.73 -12.86
C PHE A 211 -1.51 14.72 -11.89
N PHE A 212 -2.70 14.35 -12.37
CA PHE A 212 -3.93 14.40 -11.58
C PHE A 212 -5.02 13.50 -12.14
N GLY A 213 -5.96 13.09 -11.28
CA GLY A 213 -7.23 12.49 -11.70
C GLY A 213 -8.33 13.54 -11.78
N GLU A 214 -9.28 13.42 -12.70
CA GLU A 214 -10.47 14.30 -12.77
C GLU A 214 -11.65 13.55 -13.38
N THR A 215 -12.89 14.02 -13.14
CA THR A 215 -14.04 13.55 -13.93
C THR A 215 -13.91 14.03 -15.39
N ALA A 216 -13.95 13.09 -16.32
CA ALA A 216 -13.85 13.36 -17.74
C ALA A 216 -15.13 14.00 -18.30
N LYS A 217 -15.00 15.11 -19.01
CA LYS A 217 -16.12 15.78 -19.69
C LYS A 217 -16.37 15.22 -21.09
N GLU A 218 -15.40 14.48 -21.63
CA GLU A 218 -15.42 13.96 -22.99
C GLU A 218 -16.06 12.58 -23.13
N PHE A 219 -16.46 11.96 -22.02
CA PHE A 219 -17.19 10.70 -22.02
C PHE A 219 -18.59 10.95 -21.48
N ASP A 220 -19.58 10.56 -22.28
CA ASP A 220 -20.98 10.50 -21.88
C ASP A 220 -21.30 9.05 -21.51
N PHE A 221 -21.16 8.73 -20.23
CA PHE A 221 -21.36 7.39 -19.68
C PHE A 221 -22.39 7.46 -18.55
N PHE A 222 -23.12 6.37 -18.31
CA PHE A 222 -24.17 6.33 -17.27
C PHE A 222 -23.64 6.73 -15.89
N GLU A 223 -22.37 6.42 -15.62
CA GLU A 223 -21.63 6.85 -14.44
C GLU A 223 -20.51 7.83 -14.84
N LYS A 224 -20.25 8.80 -13.96
CA LYS A 224 -19.13 9.74 -14.15
C LYS A 224 -17.82 8.96 -14.21
N LEU A 225 -17.12 9.11 -15.33
CA LEU A 225 -15.83 8.44 -15.54
C LEU A 225 -14.70 9.33 -15.00
N THR A 226 -13.97 8.83 -13.99
CA THR A 226 -12.72 9.45 -13.57
C THR A 226 -11.62 8.99 -14.52
N VAL A 227 -10.81 9.94 -15.01
CA VAL A 227 -9.64 9.65 -15.86
C VAL A 227 -8.40 10.29 -15.27
N SER A 228 -7.26 9.69 -15.60
CA SER A 228 -5.94 10.21 -15.24
C SER A 228 -5.40 11.12 -16.33
N ARG A 229 -4.78 12.23 -15.92
CA ARG A 229 -4.26 13.27 -16.80
C ARG A 229 -2.82 13.60 -16.50
N VAL A 230 -2.12 14.00 -17.56
CA VAL A 230 -0.95 14.85 -17.47
C VAL A 230 -1.28 16.18 -18.13
N ALA A 231 -0.95 17.29 -17.47
CA ALA A 231 -0.96 18.62 -18.05
C ALA A 231 0.43 19.22 -18.08
N ARG A 232 0.64 20.20 -18.96
CA ARG A 232 1.88 20.96 -19.05
C ARG A 232 1.64 22.45 -19.19
N VAL A 233 2.58 23.25 -18.71
CA VAL A 233 2.69 24.70 -18.95
C VAL A 233 4.14 25.04 -19.24
N CYS A 234 4.39 26.11 -20.00
CA CYS A 234 5.73 26.58 -20.29
C CYS A 234 6.24 27.50 -19.16
N LYS A 235 7.52 27.34 -18.81
CA LYS A 235 8.18 28.14 -17.76
C LYS A 235 8.22 29.63 -18.10
N ASN A 236 8.34 29.95 -19.39
CA ASN A 236 8.41 31.31 -19.92
C ASN A 236 7.03 31.97 -20.19
N ASP A 237 5.91 31.31 -19.88
CA ASP A 237 4.58 31.87 -20.10
C ASP A 237 4.39 33.15 -19.27
N VAL A 238 3.83 34.20 -19.88
CA VAL A 238 3.58 35.51 -19.25
C VAL A 238 2.10 35.86 -19.15
N GLY A 239 1.22 34.97 -19.61
CA GLY A 239 -0.19 35.25 -19.80
C GLY A 239 -0.49 36.01 -21.09
N GLY A 240 -1.77 36.23 -21.38
CA GLY A 240 -2.18 37.00 -22.55
C GLY A 240 -2.49 38.47 -22.23
N ASP A 241 -2.43 39.33 -23.26
CA ASP A 241 -2.62 40.77 -23.10
C ASP A 241 -4.08 41.19 -23.01
N LYS A 242 -4.95 40.64 -23.87
CA LYS A 242 -6.40 40.92 -23.91
C LYS A 242 -7.22 39.67 -23.57
N VAL A 243 -6.91 38.58 -24.24
CA VAL A 243 -7.47 37.25 -23.99
C VAL A 243 -6.57 36.53 -22.99
N LEU A 244 -7.14 35.79 -22.03
CA LEU A 244 -6.36 35.05 -21.01
C LEU A 244 -5.42 35.93 -20.16
N GLN A 245 -5.86 37.15 -19.81
CA GLN A 245 -5.14 38.02 -18.87
C GLN A 245 -4.89 37.33 -17.53
N ARG A 246 -3.61 37.29 -17.12
CA ARG A 246 -3.14 36.60 -15.90
C ARG A 246 -3.53 35.11 -15.85
N LYS A 247 -3.77 34.49 -17.01
CA LYS A 247 -4.06 33.07 -17.16
C LYS A 247 -3.00 32.42 -18.04
N TRP A 248 -2.78 31.11 -17.88
CA TRP A 248 -1.84 30.38 -18.74
C TRP A 248 -2.24 30.51 -20.21
N THR A 249 -1.27 30.73 -21.09
CA THR A 249 -1.47 30.68 -22.55
C THR A 249 -0.96 29.37 -23.14
N THR A 250 -0.22 28.60 -22.33
CA THR A 250 0.47 27.38 -22.73
C THR A 250 -0.07 26.10 -22.10
N PHE A 251 -1.18 26.19 -21.36
CA PHE A 251 -1.79 25.05 -20.68
C PHE A 251 -2.40 24.07 -21.69
N LEU A 252 -1.95 22.82 -21.64
CA LEU A 252 -2.56 21.68 -22.34
C LEU A 252 -2.63 20.47 -21.41
N LYS A 253 -3.62 19.60 -21.60
CA LYS A 253 -3.72 18.32 -20.90
C LYS A 253 -4.05 17.16 -21.83
N ALA A 254 -3.57 15.97 -21.49
CA ALA A 254 -3.78 14.72 -22.22
C ALA A 254 -4.16 13.59 -21.26
N GLN A 255 -4.83 12.55 -21.77
CA GLN A 255 -5.23 11.38 -20.98
C GLN A 255 -4.06 10.39 -20.85
N LEU A 256 -3.82 9.90 -19.64
CA LEU A 256 -2.97 8.71 -19.40
C LEU A 256 -3.84 7.46 -19.45
N SER A 257 -3.39 6.46 -20.21
CA SER A 257 -4.05 5.16 -20.35
C SER A 257 -3.26 4.11 -19.57
N CYS A 258 -3.92 3.34 -18.70
CA CYS A 258 -3.32 2.19 -18.04
C CYS A 258 -4.33 1.05 -18.05
N THR A 259 -4.18 0.12 -18.99
CA THR A 259 -5.19 -0.90 -19.31
C THR A 259 -4.53 -2.25 -19.52
N GLN A 260 -5.14 -3.31 -18.98
CA GLN A 260 -4.74 -4.70 -19.21
C GLN A 260 -5.82 -5.40 -20.04
N GLN A 261 -5.43 -6.17 -21.05
CA GLN A 261 -6.37 -6.94 -21.86
C GLN A 261 -7.20 -7.90 -20.97
N GLY A 262 -8.52 -7.92 -21.15
CA GLY A 262 -9.43 -8.78 -20.39
C GLY A 262 -9.74 -8.31 -18.97
N GLN A 263 -9.30 -7.11 -18.55
CA GLN A 263 -9.60 -6.52 -17.25
C GLN A 263 -10.20 -5.11 -17.40
N PHE A 264 -10.89 -4.66 -16.34
CA PHE A 264 -11.36 -3.27 -16.28
C PHE A 264 -10.18 -2.29 -16.28
N PRO A 265 -10.32 -1.12 -16.91
CA PRO A 265 -9.21 -0.17 -17.00
C PRO A 265 -8.89 0.46 -15.63
N TYR A 266 -7.61 0.82 -15.46
CA TYR A 266 -7.09 1.45 -14.25
C TYR A 266 -7.05 2.96 -14.44
N THR A 267 -8.20 3.60 -14.26
CA THR A 267 -8.40 5.00 -14.65
C THR A 267 -8.05 6.02 -13.57
N VAL A 268 -7.84 5.58 -12.31
CA VAL A 268 -7.67 6.48 -11.15
C VAL A 268 -6.22 6.50 -10.67
N ILE A 269 -5.45 7.50 -11.07
CA ILE A 269 -4.07 7.72 -10.60
C ILE A 269 -4.02 7.98 -9.09
N GLN A 270 -3.07 7.34 -8.41
CA GLN A 270 -2.83 7.49 -6.96
C GLN A 270 -1.52 8.25 -6.68
N HIS A 271 -0.48 7.97 -7.46
CA HIS A 271 0.84 8.59 -7.34
C HIS A 271 1.60 8.48 -8.66
N MET A 272 2.57 9.37 -8.86
CA MET A 272 3.48 9.37 -10.01
C MET A 272 4.89 9.67 -9.53
N PHE A 273 5.89 9.00 -10.09
CA PHE A 273 7.31 9.21 -9.84
C PHE A 273 8.04 9.43 -11.16
N ALA A 274 8.94 10.41 -11.22
CA ALA A 274 9.79 10.64 -12.38
C ALA A 274 11.20 10.11 -12.12
N LEU A 275 11.63 9.12 -12.90
CA LEU A 275 12.98 8.57 -12.89
C LEU A 275 13.82 9.29 -13.95
N PRO A 276 14.80 10.14 -13.57
CA PRO A 276 15.67 10.81 -14.53
C PRO A 276 16.45 9.82 -15.37
N GLN A 277 16.62 10.11 -16.67
CA GLN A 277 17.38 9.26 -17.59
C GLN A 277 18.76 9.87 -17.90
N PRO A 278 19.82 9.05 -18.09
CA PRO A 278 21.18 9.53 -18.39
C PRO A 278 21.26 10.41 -19.65
N GLY A 279 20.46 10.11 -20.68
CA GLY A 279 20.40 10.86 -21.94
C GLY A 279 19.61 12.17 -21.88
N GLY A 280 19.17 12.59 -20.69
CA GLY A 280 18.18 13.66 -20.52
C GLY A 280 16.75 13.15 -20.65
N GLY A 281 15.81 13.85 -20.01
CA GLY A 281 14.42 13.40 -19.89
C GLY A 281 14.16 12.57 -18.62
N ALA A 282 12.98 11.95 -18.56
CA ALA A 282 12.60 11.06 -17.47
C ALA A 282 11.60 10.00 -17.93
N ASP A 283 11.57 8.87 -17.23
CA ASP A 283 10.48 7.91 -17.33
C ASP A 283 9.53 8.09 -16.14
N PHE A 284 8.24 8.11 -16.41
CA PHE A 284 7.20 8.39 -15.42
C PHE A 284 6.51 7.10 -14.98
N TYR A 285 6.67 6.71 -13.73
CA TYR A 285 6.08 5.51 -13.14
C TYR A 285 4.87 5.89 -12.30
N GLY A 286 3.69 5.45 -12.72
CA GLY A 286 2.42 5.78 -12.07
C GLY A 286 1.74 4.56 -11.48
N VAL A 287 1.11 4.76 -10.32
CA VAL A 287 0.20 3.79 -9.69
C VAL A 287 -1.24 4.20 -9.99
N PHE A 288 -2.05 3.24 -10.43
CA PHE A 288 -3.43 3.43 -10.84
C PHE A 288 -4.36 2.41 -10.16
N GLY A 289 -5.55 2.85 -9.77
CA GLY A 289 -6.64 2.00 -9.30
C GLY A 289 -7.77 1.91 -10.33
N SER A 290 -8.61 0.88 -10.19
CA SER A 290 -9.84 0.73 -10.98
C SER A 290 -11.05 1.33 -10.25
N GLN A 291 -11.82 2.20 -10.92
CA GLN A 291 -13.03 2.78 -10.31
C GLN A 291 -14.20 1.78 -10.20
N TRP A 292 -14.19 0.70 -10.98
CA TRP A 292 -15.25 -0.31 -11.02
C TRP A 292 -15.09 -1.41 -9.97
N GLN A 293 -14.02 -1.37 -9.19
CA GLN A 293 -13.76 -2.30 -8.11
C GLN A 293 -13.91 -1.56 -6.77
N ALA A 294 -15.16 -1.38 -6.37
CA ALA A 294 -15.50 -0.77 -5.08
C ALA A 294 -15.33 -1.76 -3.91
N GLY A 295 -14.87 -1.27 -2.76
CA GLY A 295 -14.75 -2.03 -1.50
C GLY A 295 -13.32 -2.48 -1.16
N ASN A 296 -13.19 -3.42 -0.23
CA ASN A 296 -11.89 -3.94 0.26
C ASN A 296 -11.14 -4.87 -0.72
N LEU A 297 -11.70 -5.06 -1.92
CA LEU A 297 -11.20 -5.91 -3.01
C LEU A 297 -10.65 -5.09 -4.19
N GLY A 298 -10.07 -3.91 -3.91
CA GLY A 298 -9.48 -3.06 -4.94
C GLY A 298 -8.30 -3.73 -5.63
N SER A 299 -8.11 -3.48 -6.93
CA SER A 299 -6.88 -3.82 -7.64
C SER A 299 -6.12 -2.56 -8.06
N SER A 300 -4.80 -2.72 -8.14
CA SER A 300 -3.89 -1.67 -8.58
C SER A 300 -3.05 -2.14 -9.76
N ALA A 301 -2.70 -1.20 -10.63
CA ALA A 301 -1.74 -1.39 -11.70
C ALA A 301 -0.62 -0.36 -11.62
N VAL A 302 0.57 -0.74 -12.10
CA VAL A 302 1.70 0.16 -12.27
C VAL A 302 2.01 0.28 -13.76
N CYS A 303 2.01 1.49 -14.28
CA CYS A 303 2.32 1.80 -15.67
C CYS A 303 3.52 2.75 -15.75
N ALA A 304 4.41 2.54 -16.73
CA ALA A 304 5.54 3.43 -16.99
C ALA A 304 5.35 4.15 -18.33
N PHE A 305 5.53 5.47 -18.36
CA PHE A 305 5.34 6.31 -19.54
C PHE A 305 6.64 7.03 -19.89
N ARG A 306 7.05 6.94 -21.16
CA ARG A 306 8.22 7.67 -21.66
C ARG A 306 7.91 9.14 -21.84
N HIS A 307 8.89 10.01 -21.53
CA HIS A 307 8.76 11.46 -21.80
C HIS A 307 8.43 11.75 -23.27
N ASP A 308 9.01 11.01 -24.22
CA ASP A 308 8.76 11.17 -25.65
C ASP A 308 7.30 10.93 -26.05
N ALA A 309 6.64 9.94 -25.43
CA ALA A 309 5.24 9.64 -25.69
C ALA A 309 4.33 10.78 -25.20
N ILE A 310 4.67 11.37 -24.05
CA ILE A 310 3.99 12.56 -23.53
C ILE A 310 4.16 13.75 -24.48
N LYS A 311 5.39 14.02 -24.94
CA LYS A 311 5.67 15.09 -25.91
C LYS A 311 4.87 14.89 -27.21
N LYS A 312 4.91 13.67 -27.77
CA LYS A 312 4.18 13.30 -28.98
C LYS A 312 2.68 13.58 -28.85
N ALA A 313 2.05 13.20 -27.73
CA ALA A 313 0.63 13.46 -27.51
C ALA A 313 0.31 14.96 -27.48
N PHE A 314 1.18 15.78 -26.88
CA PHE A 314 1.03 17.24 -26.87
C PHE A 314 1.32 17.91 -28.22
N ASP A 315 2.05 17.24 -29.10
CA ASP A 315 2.29 17.62 -30.49
C ASP A 315 1.23 17.02 -31.44
N GLY A 316 0.30 16.19 -30.93
CA GLY A 316 -0.78 15.55 -31.66
C GLY A 316 -1.96 16.47 -31.98
N LYS A 317 -3.16 15.92 -32.20
CA LYS A 317 -4.37 16.72 -32.49
C LYS A 317 -5.07 17.16 -31.19
N TYR A 318 -5.78 18.29 -31.27
CA TYR A 318 -6.65 18.75 -30.18
C TYR A 318 -8.00 18.04 -30.24
N LYS A 319 -8.67 17.98 -29.09
CA LYS A 319 -10.07 17.58 -28.96
C LYS A 319 -10.95 18.83 -28.88
N GLU A 320 -12.08 18.81 -29.56
CA GLU A 320 -13.05 19.91 -29.63
C GLU A 320 -14.44 19.41 -29.25
N LEU A 321 -15.19 20.20 -28.47
CA LEU A 321 -16.61 19.97 -28.25
C LEU A 321 -17.40 20.55 -29.42
N ASN A 322 -17.97 19.68 -30.24
CA ASN A 322 -18.92 20.09 -31.26
C ASN A 322 -20.23 20.50 -30.59
N LYS A 323 -20.60 21.77 -30.74
CA LYS A 323 -21.76 22.38 -30.09
C LYS A 323 -23.10 21.90 -30.67
N ASP A 324 -23.12 21.48 -31.92
CA ASP A 324 -24.35 21.05 -32.61
C ASP A 324 -24.79 19.66 -32.13
N CYS A 325 -23.83 18.73 -31.98
CA CYS A 325 -24.11 17.38 -31.50
C CYS A 325 -23.77 17.16 -30.02
N SER A 326 -23.24 18.17 -29.33
CA SER A 326 -22.77 18.09 -27.94
C SER A 326 -21.80 16.92 -27.68
N ARG A 327 -20.96 16.59 -28.68
CA ARG A 327 -19.98 15.51 -28.59
C ARG A 327 -18.56 16.02 -28.79
N TRP A 328 -17.62 15.39 -28.10
CA TRP A 328 -16.21 15.64 -28.28
C TRP A 328 -15.68 14.88 -29.49
N MET A 329 -14.93 15.57 -30.34
CA MET A 329 -14.36 15.03 -31.57
C MET A 329 -12.98 15.61 -31.83
N THR A 330 -12.20 14.94 -32.68
CA THR A 330 -10.88 15.39 -33.08
C THR A 330 -10.97 16.68 -33.90
N TYR A 331 -10.24 17.72 -33.50
CA TYR A 331 -10.09 18.93 -34.28
C TYR A 331 -9.29 18.65 -35.56
N ASN A 332 -9.92 18.86 -36.72
CA ASN A 332 -9.31 18.69 -38.04
C ASN A 332 -9.21 20.02 -38.81
N GLY A 333 -9.36 21.16 -38.13
CA GLY A 333 -9.23 22.47 -38.76
C GLY A 333 -7.78 22.84 -39.08
N GLN A 334 -7.59 24.06 -39.58
CA GLN A 334 -6.28 24.54 -40.04
C GLN A 334 -5.27 24.69 -38.89
N ALA A 335 -4.04 24.25 -39.14
CA ALA A 335 -2.93 24.46 -38.21
C ALA A 335 -2.62 25.96 -38.07
N MET A 336 -2.40 26.40 -36.83
CA MET A 336 -1.98 27.77 -36.51
C MET A 336 -0.48 27.81 -36.19
N ASN A 337 0.21 28.89 -36.57
CA ASN A 337 1.62 29.12 -36.30
C ASN A 337 1.83 30.49 -35.62
N PRO A 338 2.48 30.57 -34.44
CA PRO A 338 2.95 29.46 -33.60
C PRO A 338 1.80 28.55 -33.14
N ARG A 339 2.13 27.28 -32.90
CA ARG A 339 1.15 26.29 -32.45
C ARG A 339 0.57 26.72 -31.09
N PRO A 340 -0.76 26.79 -30.94
CA PRO A 340 -1.39 27.09 -29.66
C PRO A 340 -0.89 26.15 -28.55
N GLY A 341 -0.40 26.69 -27.44
CA GLY A 341 0.16 25.87 -26.35
C GLY A 341 1.66 25.57 -26.46
N SER A 342 2.37 26.11 -27.47
CA SER A 342 3.83 26.00 -27.60
C SER A 342 4.57 27.08 -26.79
N CYS A 343 5.82 26.82 -26.41
CA CYS A 343 6.65 27.73 -25.61
C CYS A 343 7.35 28.80 -26.46
N SER A 344 6.60 29.49 -27.33
CA SER A 344 7.15 30.50 -28.23
C SER A 344 7.71 31.72 -27.48
N VAL A 345 8.77 32.33 -28.02
CA VAL A 345 9.47 33.48 -27.41
C VAL A 345 8.66 34.80 -27.51
N GLY A 346 7.59 34.84 -28.30
CA GLY A 346 6.71 36.01 -28.47
C GLY A 346 5.27 35.79 -27.97
N PRO A 347 4.51 36.87 -27.74
CA PRO A 347 3.12 36.78 -27.30
C PRO A 347 2.26 36.09 -28.36
N SER A 348 1.40 35.18 -27.90
CA SER A 348 0.45 34.50 -28.78
C SER A 348 -0.60 35.49 -29.31
N SER A 349 -0.96 35.36 -30.60
CA SER A 349 -2.02 36.18 -31.19
C SER A 349 -3.37 35.99 -30.48
N ASP A 350 -4.22 37.02 -30.44
CA ASP A 350 -5.57 36.93 -29.85
C ASP A 350 -6.37 35.75 -30.45
N LYS A 351 -6.22 35.48 -31.75
CA LYS A 351 -6.85 34.33 -32.43
C LYS A 351 -6.37 32.99 -31.86
N ALA A 352 -5.07 32.84 -31.62
CA ALA A 352 -4.50 31.62 -31.03
C ALA A 352 -4.93 31.46 -29.55
N LEU A 353 -5.00 32.56 -28.79
CA LEU A 353 -5.44 32.53 -27.40
C LEU A 353 -6.93 32.20 -27.25
N THR A 354 -7.78 32.73 -28.14
CA THR A 354 -9.19 32.34 -28.20
C THR A 354 -9.34 30.87 -28.58
N PHE A 355 -8.53 30.36 -29.50
CA PHE A 355 -8.51 28.93 -29.83
C PHE A 355 -8.13 28.08 -28.60
N MET A 356 -7.05 28.42 -27.89
CA MET A 356 -6.60 27.72 -26.67
C MET A 356 -7.67 27.64 -25.59
N LYS A 357 -8.46 28.71 -25.44
CA LYS A 357 -9.51 28.77 -24.42
C LYS A 357 -10.51 27.61 -24.55
N ASP A 358 -10.78 27.18 -25.79
CA ASP A 358 -11.72 26.11 -26.10
C ASP A 358 -11.01 24.78 -26.45
N HIS A 359 -9.69 24.79 -26.73
CA HIS A 359 -8.90 23.64 -27.18
C HIS A 359 -7.70 23.36 -26.26
N TYR A 360 -7.98 22.96 -25.03
CA TYR A 360 -6.97 22.65 -24.00
C TYR A 360 -6.73 21.14 -23.79
N LEU A 361 -7.57 20.28 -24.39
CA LEU A 361 -7.51 18.82 -24.27
C LEU A 361 -6.94 18.21 -25.56
N MET A 362 -5.94 17.33 -25.42
CA MET A 362 -5.39 16.55 -26.53
C MET A 362 -6.28 15.35 -26.86
N ASP A 363 -6.33 14.98 -28.14
CA ASP A 363 -7.12 13.83 -28.62
C ASP A 363 -6.41 12.49 -28.36
N GLU A 364 -5.09 12.47 -28.56
CA GLU A 364 -4.26 11.29 -28.34
C GLU A 364 -4.17 10.93 -26.84
N LYS A 365 -4.36 9.64 -26.55
CA LYS A 365 -4.07 9.06 -25.24
C LYS A 365 -2.59 8.70 -25.17
N ILE A 366 -2.02 8.83 -23.98
CA ILE A 366 -0.65 8.44 -23.71
C ILE A 366 -0.69 7.01 -23.17
N GLU A 367 -0.24 6.09 -24.01
CA GLU A 367 -0.13 4.66 -23.68
C GLU A 367 1.16 4.36 -22.90
N PRO A 368 1.16 3.34 -22.03
CA PRO A 368 2.33 2.96 -21.27
C PRO A 368 3.37 2.30 -22.20
N THR A 369 4.59 2.20 -21.71
CA THR A 369 5.68 1.50 -22.39
C THR A 369 5.25 0.06 -22.65
N HIS A 370 5.43 -0.41 -23.90
CA HIS A 370 4.95 -1.72 -24.37
C HIS A 370 3.41 -1.89 -24.40
N ASN A 371 2.62 -0.81 -24.29
CA ASN A 371 1.15 -0.82 -24.32
C ASN A 371 0.50 -1.73 -23.26
N GLN A 372 1.18 -1.99 -22.15
CA GLN A 372 0.66 -2.75 -21.01
C GLN A 372 1.20 -2.22 -19.68
N PRO A 373 0.53 -2.48 -18.54
CA PRO A 373 1.08 -2.25 -17.21
C PRO A 373 2.29 -3.14 -16.94
N LEU A 374 3.25 -2.62 -16.16
CA LEU A 374 4.38 -3.38 -15.63
C LEU A 374 3.94 -4.38 -14.55
N LEU A 375 2.96 -4.01 -13.74
CA LEU A 375 2.46 -4.82 -12.63
C LEU A 375 0.96 -4.66 -12.52
N VAL A 376 0.24 -5.76 -12.32
CA VAL A 376 -1.16 -5.76 -11.90
C VAL A 376 -1.31 -6.62 -10.66
N LYS A 377 -1.90 -6.05 -9.61
CA LYS A 377 -2.11 -6.75 -8.33
C LYS A 377 -3.56 -6.60 -7.86
N GLN A 378 -4.21 -7.75 -7.69
CA GLN A 378 -5.55 -7.85 -7.10
C GLN A 378 -5.48 -7.78 -5.58
N ASN A 379 -6.57 -7.31 -4.95
CA ASN A 379 -6.74 -7.21 -3.50
C ASN A 379 -5.70 -6.34 -2.79
N VAL A 380 -5.09 -5.41 -3.52
CA VAL A 380 -4.09 -4.46 -3.02
C VAL A 380 -4.36 -3.09 -3.62
N LYS A 381 -4.40 -2.08 -2.76
CA LYS A 381 -4.44 -0.67 -3.16
C LYS A 381 -3.10 -0.02 -2.85
N TYR A 382 -2.35 0.27 -3.91
CA TYR A 382 -1.09 1.00 -3.80
C TYR A 382 -1.36 2.51 -3.63
N THR A 383 -0.65 3.16 -2.72
CA THR A 383 -0.80 4.58 -2.37
C THR A 383 0.37 5.44 -2.84
N ARG A 384 1.57 4.87 -2.91
CA ARG A 384 2.83 5.55 -3.23
C ARG A 384 3.73 4.65 -4.06
N ILE A 385 4.56 5.27 -4.88
CA ILE A 385 5.62 4.62 -5.64
C ILE A 385 6.86 5.50 -5.65
N VAL A 386 8.02 4.89 -5.45
CA VAL A 386 9.33 5.44 -5.82
C VAL A 386 10.11 4.37 -6.58
N VAL A 387 10.97 4.79 -7.51
CA VAL A 387 11.73 3.87 -8.36
C VAL A 387 13.22 4.19 -8.25
N HIS A 388 14.02 3.17 -8.03
CA HIS A 388 15.47 3.26 -8.02
C HIS A 388 16.05 2.48 -9.20
N GLN A 389 16.91 3.11 -9.99
CA GLN A 389 17.72 2.40 -10.97
C GLN A 389 19.02 1.93 -10.30
N THR A 390 19.19 0.62 -10.21
CA THR A 390 20.42 -0.02 -9.72
C THR A 390 21.04 -0.86 -10.84
N GLN A 391 22.18 -1.48 -10.59
CA GLN A 391 22.84 -2.39 -11.51
C GLN A 391 23.09 -3.74 -10.86
N ASN A 392 23.15 -4.80 -11.66
CA ASN A 392 23.59 -6.11 -11.21
C ASN A 392 25.13 -6.23 -11.20
N SER A 393 25.64 -7.41 -10.85
CA SER A 393 27.08 -7.72 -10.85
C SER A 393 27.77 -7.59 -12.20
N LEU A 394 27.02 -7.62 -13.31
CA LEU A 394 27.52 -7.44 -14.67
C LEU A 394 27.36 -6.00 -15.20
N GLY A 395 26.89 -5.07 -14.36
CA GLY A 395 26.64 -3.68 -14.74
C GLY A 395 25.35 -3.45 -15.54
N HIS A 396 24.49 -4.47 -15.67
CA HIS A 396 23.20 -4.33 -16.35
C HIS A 396 22.21 -3.56 -15.46
N PRO A 397 21.54 -2.50 -15.98
CA PRO A 397 20.65 -1.67 -15.18
C PRO A 397 19.29 -2.36 -14.94
N TYR A 398 18.78 -2.23 -13.73
CA TYR A 398 17.45 -2.67 -13.32
C TYR A 398 16.71 -1.56 -12.59
N ASN A 399 15.43 -1.39 -12.92
CA ASN A 399 14.55 -0.48 -12.20
C ASN A 399 13.81 -1.26 -11.11
N VAL A 400 14.02 -0.89 -9.85
CA VAL A 400 13.35 -1.46 -8.67
C VAL A 400 12.32 -0.47 -8.14
N MET A 401 11.07 -0.91 -8.10
CA MET A 401 9.92 -0.16 -7.60
C MET A 401 9.66 -0.51 -6.14
N PHE A 402 9.45 0.52 -5.33
CA PHE A 402 9.00 0.40 -3.94
C PHE A 402 7.59 0.97 -3.85
N LEU A 403 6.63 0.12 -3.47
CA LEU A 403 5.20 0.38 -3.55
C LEU A 403 4.58 0.30 -2.16
N GLY A 404 4.09 1.44 -1.65
CA GLY A 404 3.37 1.49 -0.37
C GLY A 404 1.90 1.12 -0.55
N THR A 405 1.31 0.42 0.41
CA THR A 405 -0.12 0.04 0.39
C THR A 405 -0.96 0.82 1.40
N ASP A 406 -2.28 0.76 1.21
CA ASP A 406 -3.27 1.30 2.15
C ASP A 406 -3.39 0.51 3.47
N LYS A 407 -2.78 -0.67 3.55
CA LYS A 407 -2.75 -1.57 4.71
C LYS A 407 -1.39 -1.64 5.41
N GLY A 408 -0.44 -0.81 4.99
CA GLY A 408 0.82 -0.66 5.70
C GLY A 408 1.89 -1.67 5.30
N ALA A 409 1.75 -2.25 4.11
CA ALA A 409 2.78 -3.07 3.52
C ALA A 409 3.62 -2.26 2.53
N LEU A 410 4.87 -2.67 2.35
CA LEU A 410 5.77 -2.22 1.30
C LEU A 410 6.07 -3.39 0.37
N HIS A 411 5.71 -3.28 -0.90
CA HIS A 411 6.11 -4.26 -1.91
C HIS A 411 7.34 -3.74 -2.62
N LYS A 412 8.34 -4.60 -2.75
CA LYS A 412 9.53 -4.33 -3.57
C LYS A 412 9.45 -5.17 -4.82
N ALA A 413 9.57 -4.55 -5.99
CA ALA A 413 9.46 -5.24 -7.27
C ALA A 413 10.53 -4.80 -8.26
N VAL A 414 11.16 -5.74 -8.96
CA VAL A 414 12.11 -5.46 -10.03
C VAL A 414 11.43 -5.58 -11.39
N VAL A 415 11.67 -4.62 -12.28
CA VAL A 415 11.23 -4.70 -13.68
C VAL A 415 12.18 -5.63 -14.45
N VAL A 416 11.62 -6.67 -15.06
CA VAL A 416 12.34 -7.67 -15.85
C VAL A 416 11.62 -7.85 -17.18
N GLY A 417 12.28 -7.50 -18.28
CA GLY A 417 11.62 -7.44 -19.59
C GLY A 417 10.49 -6.40 -19.62
N THR A 418 9.26 -6.85 -19.90
CA THR A 418 8.07 -5.99 -20.03
C THR A 418 7.15 -6.03 -18.80
N GLU A 419 7.53 -6.76 -17.75
CA GLU A 419 6.73 -6.96 -16.54
C GLU A 419 7.59 -6.76 -15.29
N ALA A 420 6.96 -6.70 -14.12
CA ALA A 420 7.63 -6.61 -12.84
C ALA A 420 7.43 -7.86 -12.00
N HIS A 421 8.51 -8.28 -11.35
CA HIS A 421 8.54 -9.36 -10.39
C HIS A 421 8.56 -8.79 -8.96
N ILE A 422 7.57 -9.14 -8.14
CA ILE A 422 7.57 -8.77 -6.71
C ILE A 422 8.56 -9.68 -5.99
N ILE A 423 9.60 -9.07 -5.43
CA ILE A 423 10.72 -9.71 -4.70
C ILE A 423 10.27 -10.08 -3.29
N GLU A 424 9.58 -9.15 -2.63
CA GLU A 424 9.19 -9.28 -1.23
C GLU A 424 8.06 -8.30 -0.87
N GLU A 425 7.37 -8.65 0.21
CA GLU A 425 6.38 -7.81 0.90
C GLU A 425 6.83 -7.63 2.36
N ILE A 426 6.87 -6.39 2.83
CA ILE A 426 7.28 -6.05 4.20
C ILE A 426 6.08 -5.40 4.89
N GLN A 427 5.53 -6.06 5.91
CA GLN A 427 4.52 -5.44 6.77
C GLN A 427 5.21 -4.42 7.69
N LEU A 428 4.98 -3.13 7.43
CA LEU A 428 5.68 -2.04 8.12
C LEU A 428 5.06 -1.72 9.48
N PHE A 429 3.75 -1.93 9.64
CA PHE A 429 3.00 -1.53 10.82
C PHE A 429 2.30 -2.73 11.45
N GLU A 430 2.39 -2.87 12.77
CA GLU A 430 1.62 -3.88 13.52
C GLU A 430 0.12 -3.70 13.35
N LYS A 431 -0.34 -2.44 13.38
CA LYS A 431 -1.71 -2.07 13.08
C LYS A 431 -1.78 -1.59 11.63
N PRO A 432 -2.54 -2.28 10.75
CA PRO A 432 -2.65 -1.88 9.35
C PRO A 432 -3.15 -0.43 9.22
N GLU A 433 -2.35 0.40 8.55
CA GLU A 433 -2.68 1.77 8.18
C GLU A 433 -1.98 2.15 6.87
N ALA A 434 -2.47 3.18 6.19
CA ALA A 434 -1.94 3.54 4.87
C ALA A 434 -0.53 4.14 4.94
N VAL A 435 0.33 3.74 4.00
CA VAL A 435 1.58 4.44 3.72
C VAL A 435 1.25 5.81 3.11
N GLN A 436 1.57 6.88 3.84
CA GLN A 436 1.21 8.26 3.48
C GLN A 436 2.26 8.96 2.62
N ASN A 437 3.54 8.63 2.80
CA ASN A 437 4.64 9.16 2.00
C ASN A 437 5.77 8.12 1.82
N LEU A 438 6.48 8.20 0.71
CA LEU A 438 7.70 7.44 0.41
C LEU A 438 8.74 8.40 -0.16
N LEU A 439 9.90 8.48 0.48
CA LEU A 439 11.04 9.24 -0.01
C LEU A 439 12.28 8.34 -0.10
N LEU A 440 12.83 8.23 -1.29
CA LEU A 440 14.03 7.43 -1.57
C LEU A 440 15.29 8.27 -1.36
N SER A 441 16.27 7.72 -0.64
CA SER A 441 17.65 8.21 -0.58
C SER A 441 18.58 7.16 -1.18
N PRO A 442 18.85 7.23 -2.50
CA PRO A 442 19.66 6.24 -3.21
C PRO A 442 21.07 6.12 -2.63
N GLU A 443 21.71 7.26 -2.36
CA GLU A 443 23.10 7.32 -1.88
C GLU A 443 23.28 6.65 -0.51
N LYS A 444 22.25 6.70 0.35
CA LYS A 444 22.26 6.06 1.66
C LYS A 444 21.76 4.63 1.64
N GLY A 445 21.14 4.19 0.55
CA GLY A 445 20.47 2.89 0.48
C GLY A 445 19.26 2.80 1.43
N ILE A 446 18.54 3.92 1.61
CA ILE A 446 17.42 4.02 2.57
C ILE A 446 16.15 4.54 1.89
N LEU A 447 15.02 3.97 2.31
CA LEU A 447 13.67 4.46 2.04
C LEU A 447 13.05 5.02 3.33
N TYR A 448 12.62 6.28 3.30
CA TYR A 448 11.85 6.89 4.38
C TYR A 448 10.36 6.74 4.13
N VAL A 449 9.62 6.25 5.13
CA VAL A 449 8.17 5.99 5.05
C VAL A 449 7.44 6.86 6.05
N GLY A 450 6.50 7.68 5.57
CA GLY A 450 5.61 8.50 6.41
C GLY A 450 4.29 7.79 6.67
N TYR A 451 3.83 7.86 7.92
CA TYR A 451 2.56 7.29 8.37
C TYR A 451 1.95 8.13 9.50
N SER A 452 0.78 7.72 10.02
CA SER A 452 -0.03 8.62 10.85
C SER A 452 0.64 9.05 12.16
N THR A 453 1.62 8.30 12.65
CA THR A 453 2.28 8.57 13.95
C THR A 453 3.79 8.77 13.87
N GLY A 454 4.42 8.62 12.71
CA GLY A 454 5.87 8.77 12.62
C GLY A 454 6.48 8.63 11.23
N VAL A 455 7.80 8.44 11.24
CA VAL A 455 8.63 8.15 10.08
C VAL A 455 9.39 6.84 10.32
N LEU A 456 9.37 5.93 9.35
CA LEU A 456 10.23 4.75 9.35
C LEU A 456 11.40 4.94 8.38
N GLN A 457 12.52 4.31 8.70
CA GLN A 457 13.69 4.17 7.86
C GLN A 457 13.89 2.69 7.54
N VAL A 458 13.76 2.37 6.25
CA VAL A 458 13.76 0.99 5.72
C VAL A 458 14.92 0.85 4.74
N PRO A 459 15.88 -0.08 4.96
CA PRO A 459 16.93 -0.37 3.99
C PRO A 459 16.35 -0.86 2.65
N LEU A 460 17.00 -0.53 1.53
CA LEU A 460 16.53 -0.96 0.20
C LEU A 460 16.59 -2.48 0.00
N ALA A 461 17.44 -3.18 0.75
CA ALA A 461 17.52 -4.65 0.75
C ALA A 461 18.10 -5.16 2.07
N ASN A 462 17.71 -6.38 2.44
CA ASN A 462 18.36 -7.14 3.52
C ASN A 462 18.72 -8.53 3.01
N CYS A 463 19.89 -8.67 2.39
CA CYS A 463 20.30 -9.92 1.75
C CYS A 463 20.57 -11.06 2.74
N SER A 464 20.77 -10.73 4.03
CA SER A 464 21.05 -11.73 5.08
C SER A 464 19.90 -12.70 5.32
N ILE A 465 18.67 -12.34 4.91
CA ILE A 465 17.50 -13.23 4.98
C ILE A 465 17.64 -14.43 4.03
N TYR A 466 18.45 -14.30 2.98
CA TYR A 466 18.68 -15.35 1.99
C TYR A 466 19.88 -16.20 2.41
N THR A 467 19.60 -17.25 3.17
CA THR A 467 20.62 -18.06 3.86
C THR A 467 21.36 -19.05 2.95
N THR A 468 20.86 -19.33 1.75
CA THR A 468 21.45 -20.29 0.80
C THR A 468 21.66 -19.66 -0.57
N CYS A 469 22.59 -20.22 -1.36
CA CYS A 469 22.82 -19.84 -2.75
C CYS A 469 21.53 -19.85 -3.57
N ALA A 470 20.74 -20.92 -3.41
CA ALA A 470 19.46 -21.05 -4.06
C ALA A 470 18.48 -19.95 -3.66
N ASN A 471 18.32 -19.66 -2.37
CA ASN A 471 17.41 -18.62 -1.89
C ASN A 471 17.82 -17.23 -2.38
N CYS A 472 19.13 -16.93 -2.38
CA CYS A 472 19.68 -15.66 -2.84
C CYS A 472 19.39 -15.41 -4.32
N VAL A 473 19.52 -16.46 -5.15
CA VAL A 473 19.24 -16.38 -6.59
C VAL A 473 17.75 -16.38 -6.89
N LEU A 474 16.95 -17.22 -6.22
CA LEU A 474 15.49 -17.30 -6.37
C LEU A 474 14.79 -15.99 -5.99
N ALA A 475 15.35 -15.23 -5.04
CA ALA A 475 14.85 -13.92 -4.66
C ALA A 475 14.86 -12.90 -5.81
N ARG A 476 15.77 -13.06 -6.80
CA ARG A 476 15.92 -12.16 -7.95
C ARG A 476 16.10 -10.69 -7.55
N ASP A 477 16.70 -10.46 -6.39
CA ASP A 477 16.90 -9.12 -5.84
C ASP A 477 18.18 -8.49 -6.42
N PRO A 478 18.10 -7.41 -7.22
CA PRO A 478 19.29 -6.81 -7.83
C PRO A 478 20.32 -6.30 -6.81
N TYR A 479 19.88 -6.01 -5.59
CA TYR A 479 20.76 -5.58 -4.51
C TYR A 479 21.50 -6.75 -3.84
N CYS A 480 21.17 -8.00 -4.13
CA CYS A 480 21.68 -9.17 -3.41
C CYS A 480 22.36 -10.17 -4.34
N GLY A 481 23.52 -10.68 -3.94
CA GLY A 481 24.23 -11.71 -4.69
C GLY A 481 24.98 -12.67 -3.78
N TRP A 482 25.11 -13.92 -4.23
CA TRP A 482 25.74 -14.97 -3.44
C TRP A 482 27.27 -14.97 -3.62
N ASP A 483 28.01 -14.90 -2.52
CA ASP A 483 29.45 -15.10 -2.52
C ASP A 483 29.79 -16.58 -2.31
N GLY A 484 30.14 -17.25 -3.42
CA GLY A 484 30.53 -18.66 -3.41
C GLY A 484 31.98 -18.93 -3.02
N GLN A 485 32.80 -17.89 -2.83
CA GLN A 485 34.25 -18.05 -2.66
C GLN A 485 34.74 -17.80 -1.23
N PHE A 486 34.24 -16.75 -0.56
CA PHE A 486 34.79 -16.33 0.74
C PHE A 486 33.82 -16.52 1.89
N LEU A 487 32.63 -15.93 1.80
CA LEU A 487 31.71 -15.83 2.93
C LEU A 487 30.57 -16.85 2.93
N LEU A 488 30.37 -17.57 1.82
CA LEU A 488 29.28 -18.57 1.66
C LEU A 488 27.93 -18.02 2.15
N SER A 489 27.62 -16.79 1.76
CA SER A 489 26.42 -16.06 2.20
C SER A 489 25.93 -15.11 1.10
N CYS A 490 24.66 -14.70 1.22
CA CYS A 490 24.07 -13.70 0.34
C CYS A 490 24.39 -12.30 0.87
N LEU A 491 25.07 -11.51 0.04
CA LEU A 491 25.60 -10.21 0.42
C LEU A 491 24.92 -9.10 -0.38
N LEU A 492 24.91 -7.91 0.21
CA LEU A 492 24.61 -6.70 -0.55
C LEU A 492 25.63 -6.55 -1.67
N PHE A 493 25.14 -6.30 -2.88
CA PHE A 493 25.97 -6.07 -4.05
C PHE A 493 26.79 -4.79 -3.87
N VAL A 494 28.10 -4.92 -4.10
CA VAL A 494 29.05 -3.82 -4.23
C VAL A 494 29.80 -4.04 -5.55
N PRO A 495 30.06 -2.99 -6.38
CA PRO A 495 30.63 -3.10 -7.74
C PRO A 495 32.04 -3.73 -7.92
N ARG A 496 32.47 -4.67 -7.07
CA ARG A 496 33.79 -5.33 -7.12
C ARG A 496 33.79 -6.83 -6.86
N ASN A 497 32.63 -7.47 -6.66
CA ASN A 497 32.57 -8.88 -6.30
C ASN A 497 31.97 -9.74 -7.42
N ASP A 498 32.60 -10.89 -7.69
CA ASP A 498 32.10 -11.98 -8.55
C ASP A 498 30.92 -12.70 -7.87
N LEU A 499 29.84 -11.97 -7.57
CA LEU A 499 28.65 -12.52 -6.93
C LEU A 499 27.78 -13.23 -7.95
N VAL A 500 27.27 -14.40 -7.54
CA VAL A 500 26.29 -15.15 -8.33
C VAL A 500 24.93 -14.49 -8.20
N GLN A 501 24.37 -14.05 -9.34
CA GLN A 501 23.05 -13.43 -9.45
C GLN A 501 22.34 -13.93 -10.73
N ASN A 502 21.02 -14.05 -10.69
CA ASN A 502 20.20 -14.34 -11.89
C ASN A 502 18.82 -13.68 -11.77
N ILE A 503 18.76 -12.38 -12.06
CA ILE A 503 17.54 -11.58 -11.94
C ILE A 503 16.53 -11.91 -13.05
N GLU A 504 17.00 -12.27 -14.24
CA GLU A 504 16.15 -12.54 -15.41
C GLU A 504 15.25 -13.77 -15.23
N THR A 505 15.81 -14.87 -14.72
CA THR A 505 15.08 -16.15 -14.61
C THR A 505 14.92 -16.65 -13.18
N GLY A 506 15.72 -16.15 -12.23
CA GLY A 506 15.75 -16.65 -10.86
C GLY A 506 16.21 -18.10 -10.73
N LYS A 507 16.76 -18.71 -11.79
CA LYS A 507 17.17 -20.12 -11.77
C LYS A 507 18.56 -20.25 -11.11
N PRO A 508 18.69 -20.96 -9.98
CA PRO A 508 19.99 -21.25 -9.38
C PRO A 508 20.84 -22.13 -10.30
N ASP A 509 22.15 -21.87 -10.34
CA ASP A 509 23.13 -22.73 -11.02
C ASP A 509 23.20 -24.10 -10.32
N PRO A 510 23.46 -25.22 -11.03
CA PRO A 510 23.83 -26.50 -10.40
C PRO A 510 24.88 -26.38 -9.29
N GLY A 511 25.80 -25.40 -9.37
CA GLY A 511 26.78 -25.10 -8.33
C GLY A 511 26.20 -24.62 -6.98
N CYS A 512 24.92 -24.20 -6.94
CA CYS A 512 24.20 -23.85 -5.71
C CYS A 512 23.74 -25.07 -4.89
N GLN A 513 23.92 -26.30 -5.40
CA GLN A 513 23.54 -27.49 -4.64
C GLN A 513 24.35 -27.60 -3.34
N PRO A 514 23.71 -28.00 -2.21
CA PRO A 514 24.43 -28.30 -1.00
C PRO A 514 25.38 -29.45 -1.29
N LYS A 515 26.70 -29.19 -1.28
CA LYS A 515 27.71 -30.23 -1.45
C LYS A 515 27.63 -31.18 -0.27
N SER A 516 26.89 -32.26 -0.44
CA SER A 516 26.86 -33.38 0.50
C SER A 516 28.22 -34.09 0.45
N GLY A 517 29.09 -33.74 1.39
CA GLY A 517 30.28 -34.52 1.73
C GLY A 517 31.42 -34.59 0.70
N ILE A 518 32.63 -34.49 1.24
CA ILE A 518 33.92 -34.94 0.68
C ILE A 518 34.65 -33.92 -0.23
N GLY A 519 35.67 -33.28 0.37
CA GLY A 519 36.93 -33.01 -0.34
C GLY A 519 37.31 -31.56 -0.61
N ARG A 520 37.66 -30.79 0.43
CA ARG A 520 38.90 -29.98 0.52
C ARG A 520 38.89 -29.21 1.85
N ALA A 521 40.00 -29.30 2.59
CA ALA A 521 40.16 -28.65 3.88
C ALA A 521 40.09 -27.12 3.72
N ILE A 522 39.05 -26.50 4.29
CA ILE A 522 38.96 -25.06 4.50
C ILE A 522 38.91 -24.83 6.03
N PRO A 523 39.62 -23.83 6.60
CA PRO A 523 39.69 -23.64 8.04
C PRO A 523 38.32 -23.31 8.62
N ARG A 524 37.94 -24.04 9.67
CA ARG A 524 36.73 -23.82 10.46
C ARG A 524 36.75 -22.42 11.08
N THR A 525 35.97 -21.51 10.52
CA THR A 525 35.41 -20.39 11.26
C THR A 525 33.91 -20.59 11.43
N ARG A 526 33.44 -20.23 12.61
CA ARG A 526 32.21 -20.63 13.28
C ARG A 526 31.02 -19.85 12.68
N ASN A 527 29.93 -20.58 12.39
CA ASN A 527 28.60 -20.11 11.96
C ASN A 527 28.39 -19.90 10.44
N GLY A 528 28.13 -20.99 9.71
CA GLY A 528 27.41 -20.96 8.42
C GLY A 528 26.23 -21.95 8.48
N PRO A 529 25.07 -21.69 7.84
CA PRO A 529 23.91 -22.55 7.98
C PRO A 529 24.11 -23.85 7.18
N GLU A 530 24.07 -24.96 7.90
CA GLU A 530 24.12 -26.31 7.37
C GLU A 530 22.87 -26.62 6.54
N SER A 531 23.02 -27.43 5.48
CA SER A 531 21.93 -28.13 4.79
C SER A 531 20.85 -28.56 5.79
N SER A 532 19.58 -28.24 5.53
CA SER A 532 18.41 -28.43 6.42
C SER A 532 18.64 -29.56 7.44
N LEU A 533 19.08 -29.18 8.65
CA LEU A 533 19.55 -30.12 9.65
C LEU A 533 18.49 -31.16 9.96
N LEU A 534 18.89 -32.43 10.02
CA LEU A 534 17.98 -33.51 10.36
C LEU A 534 17.52 -33.32 11.80
N THR A 535 16.23 -33.00 11.97
CA THR A 535 15.62 -32.79 13.28
C THR A 535 15.06 -34.12 13.77
N ILE A 536 15.51 -34.58 14.94
CA ILE A 536 15.02 -35.82 15.53
C ILE A 536 13.76 -35.50 16.35
N MET A 537 12.64 -36.12 16.00
CA MET A 537 11.37 -35.99 16.72
C MET A 537 11.14 -37.28 17.51
N THR A 538 11.24 -37.19 18.83
CA THR A 538 11.02 -38.34 19.72
C THR A 538 9.67 -38.22 20.39
N ALA A 539 8.79 -39.20 20.20
CA ALA A 539 7.43 -39.17 20.72
C ALA A 539 6.87 -40.57 21.01
N SER A 540 5.92 -40.67 21.95
CA SER A 540 5.26 -41.93 22.32
C SER A 540 4.19 -42.32 21.29
N PHE A 541 3.85 -43.61 21.22
CA PHE A 541 2.75 -44.07 20.37
C PHE A 541 1.42 -43.38 20.70
N ASN A 542 0.57 -43.20 19.68
CA ASN A 542 -0.72 -42.52 19.72
C ASN A 542 -0.66 -41.04 20.14
N THR A 543 0.51 -40.40 20.00
CA THR A 543 0.66 -38.95 20.17
C THR A 543 0.61 -38.25 18.81
N MET A 544 0.18 -36.99 18.79
CA MET A 544 0.23 -36.15 17.60
C MET A 544 1.55 -35.39 17.57
N VAL A 545 2.26 -35.47 16.45
CA VAL A 545 3.48 -34.72 16.18
C VAL A 545 3.22 -33.80 15.00
N ARG A 546 3.48 -32.51 15.18
CA ARG A 546 3.41 -31.51 14.12
C ARG A 546 4.82 -31.27 13.58
N LEU A 547 5.00 -31.48 12.28
CA LEU A 547 6.24 -31.29 11.52
C LEU A 547 6.09 -30.01 10.68
N PRO A 548 6.61 -28.86 11.13
CA PRO A 548 6.52 -27.62 10.37
C PRO A 548 7.20 -27.74 8.99
N CYS A 549 6.65 -27.11 7.96
CA CYS A 549 7.40 -26.87 6.73
C CYS A 549 7.67 -25.37 6.58
N PRO A 550 8.93 -24.90 6.74
CA PRO A 550 9.27 -23.50 6.54
C PRO A 550 9.02 -23.06 5.10
N GLN A 551 7.97 -22.27 4.89
CA GLN A 551 7.61 -21.73 3.58
C GLN A 551 8.20 -20.35 3.39
N ALA A 552 9.47 -20.30 2.98
CA ALA A 552 10.18 -19.05 2.75
C ALA A 552 9.73 -18.30 1.48
N SER A 553 9.22 -19.01 0.46
CA SER A 553 8.77 -18.42 -0.80
C SER A 553 7.28 -18.72 -1.00
N ALA A 554 6.46 -17.68 -1.14
CA ALA A 554 5.05 -17.87 -1.53
C ALA A 554 4.85 -18.28 -3.00
N LEU A 555 5.91 -18.38 -3.81
CA LEU A 555 5.86 -18.93 -5.18
C LEU A 555 6.11 -20.42 -5.25
N ALA A 556 6.84 -20.95 -4.28
CA ALA A 556 7.27 -22.33 -4.33
C ALA A 556 6.08 -23.25 -4.12
N ASN A 557 6.07 -24.36 -4.86
CA ASN A 557 5.17 -25.47 -4.57
C ASN A 557 5.84 -26.39 -3.55
N TYR A 558 5.13 -26.71 -2.47
CA TYR A 558 5.63 -27.50 -1.36
C TYR A 558 5.02 -28.91 -1.39
N SER A 559 5.86 -29.91 -1.16
CA SER A 559 5.44 -31.32 -1.14
C SER A 559 6.18 -32.10 -0.07
N TRP A 560 5.55 -33.13 0.49
CA TRP A 560 6.16 -34.02 1.47
C TRP A 560 6.63 -35.32 0.83
N ASN A 561 7.86 -35.71 1.15
CA ASN A 561 8.33 -37.08 1.00
C ASN A 561 8.11 -37.82 2.32
N TYR A 562 7.54 -39.00 2.19
CA TYR A 562 7.16 -39.88 3.29
C TYR A 562 8.16 -41.04 3.45
N PRO A 563 8.19 -41.71 4.61
CA PRO A 563 8.90 -42.98 4.76
C PRO A 563 8.44 -44.01 3.70
N ASP A 564 9.28 -45.00 3.36
CA ASP A 564 9.03 -46.05 2.35
C ASP A 564 7.88 -47.04 2.72
N ARG A 565 6.93 -46.63 3.55
CA ARG A 565 5.79 -47.41 4.02
C ARG A 565 4.49 -46.72 3.63
N LYS A 566 3.47 -47.52 3.32
CA LYS A 566 2.13 -46.99 3.05
C LYS A 566 1.49 -46.54 4.36
N ILE A 567 1.36 -45.23 4.56
CA ILE A 567 0.75 -44.65 5.74
C ILE A 567 -0.78 -44.54 5.53
N PRO A 568 -1.62 -45.03 6.45
CA PRO A 568 -3.06 -44.81 6.41
C PRO A 568 -3.44 -43.33 6.56
N ASP A 569 -4.36 -42.83 5.72
CA ASP A 569 -4.81 -41.43 5.71
C ASP A 569 -5.29 -40.93 7.08
N ARG A 570 -5.84 -41.80 7.93
CA ARG A 570 -6.29 -41.46 9.29
C ARG A 570 -5.16 -41.05 10.25
N LEU A 571 -3.90 -41.35 9.91
CA LEU A 571 -2.74 -41.07 10.74
C LEU A 571 -1.96 -39.82 10.28
N ILE A 572 -2.35 -39.21 9.17
CA ILE A 572 -1.69 -38.04 8.60
C ILE A 572 -2.71 -36.96 8.26
N LEU A 573 -2.35 -35.72 8.53
CA LEU A 573 -3.13 -34.56 8.15
C LEU A 573 -2.15 -33.50 7.63
N GLU A 574 -2.28 -33.17 6.35
CA GLU A 574 -1.56 -32.05 5.77
C GLU A 574 -2.29 -30.75 6.14
N ASP A 575 -1.56 -29.85 6.81
CA ASP A 575 -1.91 -28.47 7.12
C ASP A 575 -1.14 -27.56 6.14
N ASP A 576 -1.64 -26.34 5.88
CA ASP A 576 -1.06 -25.42 4.89
C ASP A 576 0.42 -25.11 5.15
N LYS A 577 0.91 -25.30 6.38
CA LYS A 577 2.29 -25.01 6.81
C LYS A 577 2.97 -26.15 7.56
N ALA A 578 2.36 -27.33 7.65
CA ALA A 578 2.92 -28.44 8.42
C ALA A 578 2.32 -29.79 8.02
N LEU A 579 3.01 -30.87 8.36
CA LEU A 579 2.45 -32.21 8.37
C LEU A 579 2.17 -32.63 9.81
N VAL A 580 0.92 -32.97 10.12
CA VAL A 580 0.55 -33.53 11.42
C VAL A 580 0.45 -35.04 11.28
N ILE A 581 1.17 -35.76 12.13
CA ILE A 581 1.18 -37.23 12.14
C ILE A 581 0.74 -37.76 13.50
N ILE A 582 0.04 -38.89 13.52
CA ILE A 582 -0.18 -39.69 14.72
C ILE A 582 0.91 -40.76 14.76
N VAL A 583 1.68 -40.78 15.86
CA VAL A 583 2.83 -41.68 16.01
C VAL A 583 2.36 -43.12 16.15
N HIS A 584 2.67 -43.93 15.15
CA HIS A 584 2.36 -45.35 15.03
C HIS A 584 3.52 -46.04 14.29
N GLU A 585 3.57 -47.36 14.26
CA GLU A 585 4.71 -48.10 13.65
C GLU A 585 4.88 -47.80 12.15
N GLU A 586 3.79 -47.51 11.44
CA GLU A 586 3.79 -47.13 10.03
C GLU A 586 4.25 -45.69 9.79
N THR A 587 4.17 -44.81 10.81
CA THR A 587 4.52 -43.39 10.70
C THR A 587 5.91 -43.05 11.24
N LEU A 588 6.71 -44.04 11.66
CA LEU A 588 8.11 -43.85 12.01
C LEU A 588 9.00 -43.75 10.77
N GLY A 589 10.05 -42.94 10.84
CA GLY A 589 11.04 -42.79 9.78
C GLY A 589 11.31 -41.35 9.38
N LEU A 590 11.89 -41.19 8.18
CA LEU A 590 12.31 -39.91 7.63
C LEU A 590 11.15 -39.25 6.87
N TYR A 591 10.89 -38.00 7.19
CA TYR A 591 9.99 -37.10 6.47
C TYR A 591 10.79 -35.92 5.95
N GLU A 592 10.57 -35.53 4.70
CA GLU A 592 11.24 -34.37 4.12
C GLU A 592 10.23 -33.45 3.46
N CYS A 593 10.25 -32.16 3.83
CA CYS A 593 9.51 -31.15 3.10
C CYS A 593 10.39 -30.61 1.96
N TRP A 594 9.85 -30.66 0.75
CA TRP A 594 10.50 -30.21 -0.48
C TRP A 594 9.81 -28.97 -1.02
N ALA A 595 10.61 -28.00 -1.47
CA ALA A 595 10.16 -26.81 -2.16
C ALA A 595 10.63 -26.85 -3.62
N SER A 596 9.72 -26.53 -4.54
CA SER A 596 10.00 -26.48 -5.98
C SER A 596 9.62 -25.14 -6.59
N GLU A 597 10.57 -24.47 -7.23
CA GLU A 597 10.37 -23.14 -7.83
C GLU A 597 11.32 -22.93 -9.01
N ASN A 598 10.83 -22.36 -10.12
CA ASN A 598 11.63 -22.08 -11.33
C ASN A 598 12.49 -23.26 -11.84
N GLY A 599 11.98 -24.50 -11.65
CA GLY A 599 12.67 -25.74 -12.03
C GLY A 599 13.82 -26.15 -11.08
N TYR A 600 13.96 -25.49 -9.93
CA TYR A 600 14.87 -25.88 -8.85
C TYR A 600 14.10 -26.55 -7.72
N GLN A 601 14.67 -27.60 -7.13
CA GLN A 601 14.10 -28.32 -6.00
C GLN A 601 15.09 -28.39 -4.85
N GLN A 602 14.62 -28.15 -3.63
CA GLN A 602 15.42 -28.27 -2.42
C GLN A 602 14.60 -28.81 -1.25
N SER A 603 15.24 -29.59 -0.38
CA SER A 603 14.70 -29.93 0.92
C SER A 603 14.80 -28.70 1.84
N VAL A 604 13.66 -28.28 2.40
CA VAL A 604 13.57 -27.12 3.32
C VAL A 604 13.49 -27.54 4.78
N ALA A 605 13.07 -28.78 5.04
CA ALA A 605 13.05 -29.38 6.37
C ALA A 605 13.16 -30.91 6.29
N ARG A 606 13.85 -31.52 7.25
CA ARG A 606 14.04 -32.97 7.37
C ARG A 606 13.77 -33.39 8.81
N TYR A 607 12.88 -34.35 9.01
CA TYR A 607 12.47 -34.84 10.31
C TYR A 607 12.63 -36.36 10.40
N HIS A 608 13.29 -36.85 11.43
CA HIS A 608 13.34 -38.28 11.73
C HIS A 608 12.47 -38.58 12.95
N VAL A 609 11.34 -39.24 12.74
CA VAL A 609 10.36 -39.56 13.77
C VAL A 609 10.66 -40.93 14.36
N ARG A 610 10.86 -40.98 15.68
CA ARG A 610 11.16 -42.20 16.44
C ARG A 610 10.41 -42.26 17.77
N THR A 611 10.33 -43.45 18.35
CA THR A 611 9.83 -43.64 19.72
C THR A 611 10.98 -43.72 20.73
N HIS A 612 10.67 -43.51 22.01
CA HIS A 612 11.65 -43.65 23.09
C HIS A 612 12.25 -45.06 23.20
N ASP A 613 11.52 -46.10 22.74
CA ASP A 613 11.91 -47.51 22.82
C ASP A 613 12.68 -48.02 21.58
N SER A 614 12.93 -47.15 20.59
CA SER A 614 13.64 -47.53 19.37
C SER A 614 15.17 -47.50 19.60
N PRO A 615 15.90 -48.63 19.47
CA PRO A 615 17.36 -48.64 19.63
C PRO A 615 18.01 -47.81 18.52
N ALA A 616 18.96 -46.95 18.89
CA ALA A 616 19.72 -46.10 17.97
C ALA A 616 20.64 -46.92 17.05
N ARG A 617 20.10 -47.47 15.96
CA ARG A 617 20.92 -47.81 14.78
C ARG A 617 21.06 -46.56 13.93
N VAL A 618 22.01 -45.71 14.31
CA VAL A 618 22.51 -44.64 13.44
C VAL A 618 23.77 -45.18 12.78
N ASP A 619 23.68 -45.49 11.48
CA ASP A 619 24.88 -45.66 10.66
C ASP A 619 25.73 -44.39 10.81
N ARG A 620 27.01 -44.57 11.16
CA ARG A 620 27.98 -43.49 11.37
C ARG A 620 28.25 -42.74 10.05
N ALA A 621 27.31 -41.93 9.61
CA ALA A 621 27.56 -40.77 8.79
C ALA A 621 27.51 -39.54 9.70
N ARG A 622 28.54 -38.70 9.59
CA ARG A 622 28.85 -37.59 10.48
C ARG A 622 27.92 -36.41 10.19
N GLU A 623 26.63 -36.54 10.49
CA GLU A 623 25.64 -35.45 10.40
C GLU A 623 25.46 -34.79 11.77
N SER A 624 25.35 -33.47 11.80
CA SER A 624 24.97 -32.68 12.97
C SER A 624 23.46 -32.78 13.17
N TYR A 625 23.01 -32.95 14.42
CA TYR A 625 21.60 -33.09 14.77
C TYR A 625 21.19 -31.98 15.74
N ALA A 626 19.95 -31.51 15.60
CA ALA A 626 19.27 -30.68 16.59
C ALA A 626 18.15 -31.50 17.24
N ASP A 627 18.06 -31.46 18.57
CA ASP A 627 16.96 -32.09 19.32
C ASP A 627 15.77 -31.12 19.30
N GLY A 628 14.62 -31.57 18.80
CA GLY A 628 13.38 -30.81 18.80
C GLY A 628 12.48 -31.26 19.95
N GLU A 629 12.09 -30.35 20.85
CA GLU A 629 11.03 -30.63 21.82
C GLU A 629 9.64 -30.53 21.14
N PRO A 630 8.71 -31.44 21.43
CA PRO A 630 7.33 -31.31 20.98
C PRO A 630 6.73 -30.03 21.59
N VAL A 631 6.33 -29.08 20.75
CA VAL A 631 5.58 -27.90 21.19
C VAL A 631 4.17 -28.34 21.57
N GLY A 632 3.95 -28.48 22.87
CA GLY A 632 2.64 -28.75 23.44
C GLY A 632 2.75 -29.21 24.89
N GLU A 633 2.56 -28.29 25.84
CA GLU A 633 2.24 -28.68 27.21
C GLU A 633 1.03 -29.62 27.19
N TYR A 634 1.18 -30.77 27.83
CA TYR A 634 0.19 -31.81 27.95
C TYR A 634 -1.02 -31.31 28.75
N ARG A 635 -1.96 -30.58 28.12
CA ARG A 635 -3.28 -30.36 28.72
C ARG A 635 -4.10 -31.62 28.53
N SER A 636 -4.08 -32.45 29.56
CA SER A 636 -4.98 -33.58 29.70
C SER A 636 -6.43 -33.07 29.74
N TYR A 637 -7.12 -33.16 28.59
CA TYR A 637 -8.54 -32.86 28.46
C TYR A 637 -9.43 -33.84 29.24
N TRP A 638 -8.86 -34.87 29.89
CA TRP A 638 -9.58 -35.81 30.73
C TRP A 638 -10.38 -35.11 31.85
N VAL A 639 -9.81 -34.08 32.48
CA VAL A 639 -10.51 -33.35 33.54
C VAL A 639 -11.70 -32.59 32.96
N GLN A 640 -11.56 -32.03 31.76
CA GLN A 640 -12.61 -31.30 31.05
C GLN A 640 -13.70 -32.26 30.52
N PHE A 641 -13.31 -33.41 29.99
CA PHE A 641 -14.23 -34.46 29.56
C PHE A 641 -15.03 -35.03 30.73
N VAL A 642 -14.38 -35.32 31.87
CA VAL A 642 -15.05 -35.77 33.09
C VAL A 642 -15.96 -34.68 33.64
N THR A 643 -15.53 -33.42 33.71
CA THR A 643 -16.39 -32.33 34.18
C THR A 643 -17.60 -32.11 33.27
N VAL A 644 -17.44 -32.11 31.96
CA VAL A 644 -18.56 -32.00 31.01
C VAL A 644 -19.51 -33.19 31.15
N THR A 645 -18.99 -34.42 31.28
CA THR A 645 -19.81 -35.63 31.44
C THR A 645 -20.57 -35.61 32.77
N VAL A 646 -19.94 -35.17 33.86
CA VAL A 646 -20.59 -35.01 35.17
C VAL A 646 -21.65 -33.92 35.11
N LEU A 647 -21.37 -32.77 34.50
CA LEU A 647 -22.35 -31.69 34.33
C LEU A 647 -23.55 -32.12 33.48
N LEU A 648 -23.32 -32.89 32.41
CA LEU A 648 -24.40 -33.48 31.59
C LEU A 648 -25.23 -34.49 32.39
N SER A 649 -24.60 -35.33 33.21
CA SER A 649 -25.34 -36.28 34.05
C SER A 649 -26.15 -35.58 35.14
N MET A 650 -25.61 -34.51 35.75
CA MET A 650 -26.30 -33.72 36.76
C MET A 650 -27.46 -32.91 36.18
N THR A 651 -27.27 -32.31 35.01
CA THR A 651 -28.35 -31.60 34.31
C THR A 651 -29.46 -32.55 33.90
N LEU A 652 -29.12 -33.75 33.39
CA LEU A 652 -30.10 -34.78 33.07
C LEU A 652 -30.86 -35.23 34.34
N ALA A 653 -30.17 -35.44 35.47
CA ALA A 653 -30.79 -35.81 36.74
C ALA A 653 -31.74 -34.73 37.26
N VAL A 654 -31.37 -33.45 37.15
CA VAL A 654 -32.24 -32.32 37.53
C VAL A 654 -33.46 -32.25 36.61
N VAL A 655 -33.30 -32.43 35.30
CA VAL A 655 -34.43 -32.46 34.35
C VAL A 655 -35.38 -33.62 34.66
N VAL A 656 -34.85 -34.81 34.96
CA VAL A 656 -35.67 -35.97 35.36
C VAL A 656 -36.38 -35.70 36.70
N ALA A 657 -35.70 -35.10 37.68
CA ALA A 657 -36.31 -34.74 38.95
C ALA A 657 -37.43 -33.70 38.78
N LEU A 658 -37.21 -32.65 37.98
CA LEU A 658 -38.23 -31.65 37.66
C LEU A 658 -39.42 -32.26 36.91
N ALA A 659 -39.17 -33.19 35.98
CA ALA A 659 -40.23 -33.95 35.32
C ALA A 659 -41.02 -34.77 36.35
N PHE A 660 -40.35 -35.43 37.29
CA PHE A 660 -40.99 -36.20 38.36
C PHE A 660 -41.80 -35.31 39.32
N PHE A 661 -41.27 -34.14 39.72
CA PHE A 661 -41.99 -33.16 40.52
C PHE A 661 -43.22 -32.62 39.78
N SER A 662 -43.09 -32.27 38.50
CA SER A 662 -44.22 -31.81 37.70
C SER A 662 -45.30 -32.90 37.51
N TYR A 663 -44.88 -34.17 37.41
CA TYR A 663 -45.78 -35.31 37.36
C TYR A 663 -46.47 -35.54 38.72
N HIS A 664 -45.73 -35.40 39.82
CA HIS A 664 -46.26 -35.53 41.17
C HIS A 664 -47.21 -34.38 41.55
N ASP A 665 -46.96 -33.16 41.09
CA ASP A 665 -47.87 -32.03 41.25
C ASP A 665 -49.13 -32.18 40.39
N LYS A 666 -49.01 -32.73 39.17
CA LYS A 666 -50.19 -33.12 38.36
C LYS A 666 -51.02 -34.21 39.03
N LEU A 667 -50.39 -35.15 39.75
CA LEU A 667 -51.08 -36.17 40.54
C LEU A 667 -51.74 -35.58 41.81
N LYS A 668 -51.09 -34.65 42.51
CA LYS A 668 -51.69 -33.91 43.64
C LYS A 668 -52.84 -32.99 43.23
N ALA A 669 -52.74 -32.35 42.06
CA ALA A 669 -53.81 -31.50 41.51
C ALA A 669 -55.05 -32.32 41.10
N ARG A 670 -54.86 -33.57 40.64
CA ARG A 670 -55.96 -34.50 40.36
C ARG A 670 -56.60 -35.13 41.61
N SER A 671 -55.93 -35.11 42.77
CA SER A 671 -56.48 -35.66 44.03
C SER A 671 -57.22 -34.64 44.91
N LYS A 672 -57.23 -33.34 44.54
CA LYS A 672 -57.81 -32.25 45.37
C LYS A 672 -59.04 -31.55 44.77
N VAL A 673 -59.59 -32.04 43.66
CA VAL A 673 -60.81 -31.50 43.05
C VAL A 673 -61.87 -32.60 42.93
N GLN A 674 -62.41 -33.01 44.07
CA GLN A 674 -63.65 -33.78 44.17
C GLN A 674 -64.36 -33.34 45.45
N GLY A 675 -65.30 -32.40 45.32
CA GLY A 675 -66.05 -31.82 46.44
C GLY A 675 -66.79 -30.54 46.04
N CYS A 676 -67.99 -30.72 45.50
CA CYS A 676 -68.95 -29.68 45.13
C CYS A 676 -69.51 -28.88 46.33
N SER A 677 -70.11 -27.74 45.98
CA SER A 677 -71.26 -27.04 46.62
C SER A 677 -71.02 -26.43 48.02
N SER A 678 -71.44 -25.20 48.37
CA SER A 678 -72.49 -24.29 47.86
C SER A 678 -72.36 -22.89 48.52
N LEU A 679 -72.90 -21.87 47.82
CA LEU A 679 -73.33 -20.48 48.18
C LEU A 679 -73.75 -20.14 49.65
N PRO A 680 -74.05 -18.86 50.04
CA PRO A 680 -74.08 -17.57 49.29
C PRO A 680 -73.52 -16.30 50.02
N ASP A 681 -73.50 -15.19 49.25
CA ASP A 681 -73.75 -13.77 49.58
C ASP A 681 -72.96 -12.98 50.63
N ALA A 682 -72.25 -11.94 50.15
CA ALA A 682 -72.38 -10.55 50.65
C ALA A 682 -71.74 -9.54 49.68
N SER A 683 -72.31 -8.33 49.68
CA SER A 683 -72.26 -7.27 48.67
C SER A 683 -71.04 -6.32 48.67
N LYS A 684 -70.69 -5.90 47.44
CA LYS A 684 -70.32 -4.54 46.93
C LYS A 684 -69.26 -3.66 47.62
N ALA A 685 -68.30 -3.24 46.77
CA ALA A 685 -67.86 -1.87 46.41
C ALA A 685 -66.32 -1.85 46.31
N SER A 686 -65.61 -1.25 45.36
CA SER A 686 -65.87 -0.29 44.28
C SER A 686 -64.60 -0.25 43.40
N GLY A 687 -64.71 0.10 42.11
CA GLY A 687 -63.63 0.83 41.42
C GLY A 687 -62.97 0.18 40.20
N GLN A 688 -63.72 0.16 39.09
CA GLN A 688 -63.36 0.44 37.67
C GLN A 688 -61.94 0.09 37.16
N GLU A 689 -61.71 -0.76 36.14
CA GLU A 689 -62.34 -1.03 34.82
C GLU A 689 -61.73 -0.21 33.65
N LYS A 690 -61.08 -0.92 32.70
CA LYS A 690 -61.46 -0.96 31.26
C LYS A 690 -60.45 -1.75 30.40
N VAL A 691 -60.88 -2.89 29.85
CA VAL A 691 -60.82 -3.43 28.45
C VAL A 691 -61.90 -4.57 28.43
N PRO A 692 -62.41 -5.18 27.32
CA PRO A 692 -61.98 -5.16 25.92
C PRO A 692 -63.11 -5.23 24.83
N LEU A 693 -62.66 -5.29 23.56
CA LEU A 693 -63.40 -5.74 22.38
C LEU A 693 -63.58 -7.28 22.36
N ASN A 694 -64.56 -7.77 21.58
CA ASN A 694 -64.73 -9.19 21.28
C ASN A 694 -64.91 -9.47 19.77
N SER A 695 -64.37 -10.64 19.38
CA SER A 695 -64.78 -11.57 18.30
C SER A 695 -64.65 -11.10 16.83
N SER A 696 -64.27 -11.92 15.83
CA SER A 696 -64.17 -13.39 15.74
C SER A 696 -63.54 -13.85 14.40
N GLN A 697 -62.79 -14.97 14.47
CA GLN A 697 -62.78 -16.17 13.58
C GLN A 697 -62.09 -16.24 12.17
N ILE A 698 -61.35 -17.38 12.04
CA ILE A 698 -61.05 -18.27 10.88
C ILE A 698 -59.62 -18.21 10.24
N PRO A 699 -59.01 -19.37 9.86
CA PRO A 699 -57.59 -19.67 10.13
C PRO A 699 -56.75 -19.95 8.83
N PRO A 700 -55.56 -20.60 8.82
CA PRO A 700 -54.36 -20.01 8.21
C PRO A 700 -53.84 -20.74 6.96
N GLN A 701 -53.21 -20.00 6.05
CA GLN A 701 -52.27 -20.55 5.07
C GLN A 701 -51.10 -19.57 4.87
N SER A 702 -49.89 -20.03 5.21
CA SER A 702 -48.62 -19.37 4.93
C SER A 702 -47.83 -20.27 3.98
N SER A 703 -47.54 -19.78 2.78
CA SER A 703 -46.59 -20.37 1.85
C SER A 703 -45.47 -19.36 1.58
N GLU A 704 -44.25 -19.77 1.91
CA GLU A 704 -42.98 -19.16 1.55
C GLU A 704 -42.86 -18.96 0.03
N TYR A 705 -42.26 -17.84 -0.40
CA TYR A 705 -41.66 -17.71 -1.72
C TYR A 705 -40.19 -17.34 -1.56
N GLN A 706 -39.33 -18.29 -1.91
CA GLN A 706 -37.93 -18.07 -2.27
C GLN A 706 -37.87 -17.24 -3.56
N ILE A 707 -36.95 -16.27 -3.62
CA ILE A 707 -36.53 -15.62 -4.87
C ILE A 707 -35.09 -16.02 -5.14
N SER A 708 -34.92 -16.84 -6.18
CA SER A 708 -33.66 -17.14 -6.85
C SER A 708 -33.22 -15.95 -7.72
N LEU A 709 -31.99 -15.48 -7.56
CA LEU A 709 -31.35 -14.58 -8.52
C LEU A 709 -30.54 -15.41 -9.52
N SER A 710 -31.05 -15.47 -10.75
CA SER A 710 -30.42 -16.10 -11.91
C SER A 710 -29.48 -15.12 -12.60
N THR A 711 -28.27 -15.60 -12.88
CA THR A 711 -27.23 -14.98 -13.70
C THR A 711 -27.68 -14.94 -15.17
N THR A 712 -27.65 -13.77 -15.79
CA THR A 712 -27.61 -13.67 -17.27
C THR A 712 -26.68 -12.53 -17.64
N VAL A 713 -25.49 -12.91 -18.10
CA VAL A 713 -24.50 -12.06 -18.76
C VAL A 713 -24.91 -11.94 -20.22
N VAL A 714 -25.14 -10.71 -20.69
CA VAL A 714 -25.25 -10.39 -22.12
C VAL A 714 -24.03 -9.55 -22.46
N LEU A 715 -23.16 -10.10 -23.31
CA LEU A 715 -22.00 -9.43 -23.89
C LEU A 715 -22.46 -8.53 -25.05
N PHE A 716 -21.95 -7.29 -25.06
CA PHE A 716 -21.71 -6.49 -26.26
C PHE A 716 -20.34 -5.82 -26.13
#